data_AF-A0A8T5BRZ3-F1
#
_entry.id   AF-A0A8T5BRZ3-F1
#
_cell.length_a   1.000
_cell.length_b   1.000
_cell.length_c   1.000
_cell.angle_alpha   90.00
_cell.angle_beta   90.00
_cell.angle_gamma   90.00
#
_symmetry.space_group_name_H-M   'P 1'
#
loop_
_entity.id
_entity.type
_entity.pdbx_description
1 polymer ?
#
loop_
_entity_poly.entity_id
_entity_poly.type
_entity_poly.pdbx_seq_one_letter_code
_entity_poly.pdbx_strand_id
1 'polypeptide(L)'
;ISRFIEEIRLYERSVSRFQYHVSDEELRKALQWLPVEVTGTETDPVEVSSYRNLPRIETNRVRGGALRVVNDGIVGRASKVLAIVEKLGIKGWEWLKDIRKMSEKKSASFMEDVVAGRPIFSFPSKKGGFRLRYGRSRNTGLTAVGIHPATMLVLQGFIAAGTQLRLELPGKGGVALPVDYIEPPIVKLKNGSVVKVSIDNFNLIKDDIEQILFLGDILVSFGDFLYQGRSLSPSGYVEEWWVQDLGRKISVSFGGNLKRVAEITGIPEDRLRELLSDPYINKPNWAEALSLAKNLGIPLHPAFTFFWTNLEGVEEFKDLRKWLFNSELIIADKNVIKIIGNLDDNVKRSLEKICVPHRLDRNKIVIDGDNASAFAFCLGYECKEADLSATNVLDAIRIITGVLVKDKAPTFVGARMGRPEKAKRREMAPLVHVLFPTGLAGGFKRDIVEASKKGTVYVDIIRRKCPSCGCVTISIKCPSCNSDTVIEKNCPRCGKTFTNNVCPLCKRPGIPYERRAVNIRELLERACNRLGVSIPKILKGVKGLTNESKVPEILEKGILRVKYDLSVYKDGTIRFDATNAPLTHFKPREIGVSIEKLKSLGYTHDIYGKPLEDSEQICELKIQDVVIPIKCAEYFVRVSNFVDELLVKVYNLQPYYNVKSIHDLVGHLIVGLAPHTSVGVLGRIIGFTNLNLCYAHPIWHSAKRRDCDGDEDALMLALDMFLNFSREYLPAQIGGIMDAPLLLIPIVNPKEVQRQAHDLDVGKGYPLEFYEKAAEMEEAKRMSQIIDLVEHRLGTEAQFEGYCFTTPVSDINAANPETAYKKFRTMIDKLRGQLTLAEKIQAVEARKVALKVLTTHFLRDITGNLRAFATQGFRCKSCNKRFRRPPLKGNCPFCGGQLSLTVHKGNIEKYLNAAEQIIKAYNLPKYYAQRISLVKDELVSLFEGKKSRQVTLTDFA
;
A
#
# COMPACT_ATOMS: atom_id res chain seq x y z
N ILE A 1 -32.95 14.18 13.44
CA ILE A 1 -32.61 12.74 13.28
C ILE A 1 -33.01 12.20 11.91
N SER A 2 -34.30 12.14 11.54
CA SER A 2 -34.73 11.55 10.26
C SER A 2 -34.11 12.22 9.03
N ARG A 3 -33.94 13.55 9.04
CA ARG A 3 -33.15 14.29 8.05
C ARG A 3 -31.73 13.74 7.86
N PHE A 4 -31.04 13.41 8.95
CA PHE A 4 -29.66 12.91 8.91
C PHE A 4 -29.59 11.50 8.30
N ILE A 5 -30.58 10.65 8.61
CA ILE A 5 -30.69 9.31 8.02
C ILE A 5 -31.00 9.41 6.52
N GLU A 6 -31.92 10.29 6.12
CA GLU A 6 -32.19 10.58 4.70
C GLU A 6 -30.91 11.03 3.99
N GLU A 7 -30.17 11.98 4.56
CA GLU A 7 -28.90 12.45 4.02
C GLU A 7 -27.86 11.32 3.89
N ILE A 8 -27.71 10.42 4.88
CA ILE A 8 -26.82 9.25 4.78
C ILE A 8 -27.18 8.37 3.59
N ARG A 9 -28.46 8.02 3.45
CA ARG A 9 -28.89 7.11 2.36
C ARG A 9 -28.82 7.79 1.00
N LEU A 10 -29.10 9.08 0.92
CA LEU A 10 -28.88 9.87 -0.29
C LEU A 10 -27.39 9.94 -0.64
N TYR A 11 -26.52 10.17 0.35
CA TYR A 11 -25.07 10.22 0.16
C TYR A 11 -24.53 8.88 -0.37
N GLU A 12 -24.93 7.76 0.24
CA GLU A 12 -24.54 6.41 -0.22
C GLU A 12 -24.99 6.12 -1.65
N ARG A 13 -26.18 6.58 -2.03
CA ARG A 13 -26.75 6.36 -3.37
C ARG A 13 -26.15 7.26 -4.44
N SER A 14 -25.84 8.51 -4.12
CA SER A 14 -25.59 9.55 -5.11
C SER A 14 -24.18 10.15 -5.08
N VAL A 15 -23.47 10.06 -3.94
CA VAL A 15 -22.17 10.71 -3.76
C VAL A 15 -21.06 9.69 -3.59
N SER A 16 -21.07 8.94 -2.49
CA SER A 16 -19.99 7.99 -2.15
C SER A 16 -20.48 6.98 -1.12
N ARG A 17 -19.91 5.78 -1.16
CA ARG A 17 -20.05 4.82 -0.06
C ARG A 17 -19.25 5.29 1.16
N PHE A 18 -19.75 4.93 2.33
CA PHE A 18 -19.06 5.07 3.61
C PHE A 18 -18.07 3.92 3.85
N GLN A 19 -17.13 4.08 4.78
CA GLN A 19 -16.22 3.01 5.19
C GLN A 19 -16.95 1.92 5.97
N TYR A 20 -17.98 2.31 6.73
CA TYR A 20 -18.82 1.41 7.51
C TYR A 20 -20.26 1.54 7.05
N HIS A 21 -20.93 0.41 6.85
CA HIS A 21 -22.37 0.41 6.60
C HIS A 21 -23.10 0.18 7.92
N VAL A 22 -23.52 1.28 8.53
CA VAL A 22 -24.25 1.30 9.80
C VAL A 22 -25.74 1.28 9.51
N SER A 23 -26.51 0.51 10.29
CA SER A 23 -27.96 0.42 10.14
C SER A 23 -28.66 1.73 10.54
N ASP A 24 -29.88 1.95 10.01
CA ASP A 24 -30.68 3.14 10.38
C ASP A 24 -31.02 3.16 11.87
N GLU A 25 -31.17 1.99 12.51
CA GLU A 25 -31.50 1.89 13.93
C GLU A 25 -30.31 2.29 14.82
N GLU A 26 -29.11 1.80 14.51
CA GLU A 26 -27.88 2.18 15.20
C GLU A 26 -27.60 3.67 15.05
N LEU A 27 -27.76 4.22 13.84
CA LEU A 27 -27.62 5.66 13.60
C LEU A 27 -28.66 6.47 14.38
N ARG A 28 -29.91 6.00 14.45
CA ARG A 28 -30.95 6.65 15.24
C ARG A 28 -30.60 6.67 16.72
N LYS A 29 -30.19 5.54 17.29
CA LYS A 29 -29.74 5.44 18.70
C LYS A 29 -28.55 6.36 18.98
N ALA A 30 -27.53 6.31 18.11
CA ALA A 30 -26.36 7.18 18.24
C ALA A 30 -26.75 8.67 18.20
N LEU A 31 -27.62 9.08 17.26
CA LEU A 31 -28.07 10.48 17.17
C LEU A 31 -28.97 10.93 18.33
N GLN A 32 -29.63 10.00 19.03
CA GLN A 32 -30.43 10.31 20.23
C GLN A 32 -29.55 10.50 21.46
N TRP A 33 -28.44 9.76 21.56
CA TRP A 33 -27.54 9.78 22.72
C TRP A 33 -26.34 10.72 22.56
N LEU A 34 -26.10 11.24 21.36
CA LEU A 34 -25.05 12.24 21.15
C LEU A 34 -25.40 13.55 21.88
N PRO A 35 -24.55 14.03 22.80
CA PRO A 35 -24.82 15.24 23.57
C PRO A 35 -24.60 16.53 22.76
N VAL A 36 -24.00 16.43 21.57
CA VAL A 36 -23.66 17.54 20.68
C VAL A 36 -24.26 17.33 19.30
N GLU A 37 -24.79 18.41 18.72
CA GLU A 37 -25.31 18.40 17.35
C GLU A 37 -24.16 18.33 16.34
N VAL A 38 -24.12 17.26 15.56
CA VAL A 38 -23.16 17.12 14.45
C VAL A 38 -23.78 17.71 13.17
N THR A 39 -23.37 18.94 12.83
CA THR A 39 -23.81 19.68 11.63
C THR A 39 -22.62 20.21 10.83
N GLY A 40 -22.89 20.89 9.71
CA GLY A 40 -21.88 21.52 8.86
C GLY A 40 -22.48 22.11 7.59
N THR A 41 -21.65 22.82 6.82
CA THR A 41 -22.06 23.42 5.55
C THR A 41 -22.40 22.37 4.50
N GLU A 42 -23.16 22.76 3.47
CA GLU A 42 -23.38 21.89 2.31
C GLU A 42 -22.06 21.48 1.65
N THR A 43 -21.91 20.19 1.35
CA THR A 43 -20.73 19.66 0.67
C THR A 43 -21.05 19.26 -0.76
N ASP A 44 -22.26 18.78 -1.00
CA ASP A 44 -22.67 18.18 -2.26
C ASP A 44 -23.95 18.84 -2.78
N PRO A 45 -24.08 19.08 -4.10
CA PRO A 45 -25.26 19.71 -4.69
C PRO A 45 -26.45 18.74 -4.82
N VAL A 46 -26.71 17.95 -3.77
CA VAL A 46 -27.81 16.98 -3.69
C VAL A 46 -28.81 17.51 -2.68
N GLU A 47 -30.04 17.78 -3.13
CA GLU A 47 -31.11 18.22 -2.24
C GLU A 47 -31.79 17.05 -1.53
N VAL A 48 -32.22 17.28 -0.30
CA VAL A 48 -33.12 16.35 0.39
C VAL A 48 -34.56 16.53 -0.08
N SER A 49 -35.34 15.47 0.04
CA SER A 49 -36.71 15.39 -0.44
C SER A 49 -37.74 15.70 0.65
N SER A 50 -37.63 15.07 1.82
CA SER A 50 -38.71 15.10 2.82
C SER A 50 -38.50 16.16 3.91
N TYR A 51 -37.30 16.27 4.46
CA TYR A 51 -37.08 17.08 5.67
C TYR A 51 -36.39 18.44 5.35
N ARG A 52 -37.08 19.34 4.65
CA ARG A 52 -36.55 20.66 4.22
C ARG A 52 -36.80 21.77 5.25
N ASN A 53 -36.02 22.86 5.17
CA ASN A 53 -36.16 24.12 5.92
C ASN A 53 -36.25 23.94 7.45
N LEU A 54 -35.40 23.07 8.01
CA LEU A 54 -35.37 22.86 9.45
C LEU A 54 -34.74 24.08 10.15
N PRO A 55 -35.31 24.58 11.26
CA PRO A 55 -34.87 25.83 11.89
C PRO A 55 -33.38 25.88 12.26
N ARG A 56 -32.78 24.73 12.56
CA ARG A 56 -31.36 24.60 12.97
C ARG A 56 -30.40 24.26 11.82
N ILE A 57 -30.91 24.02 10.61
CA ILE A 57 -30.10 23.58 9.47
C ILE A 57 -30.27 24.59 8.34
N GLU A 58 -29.20 25.34 8.08
CA GLU A 58 -29.14 26.44 7.13
C GLU A 58 -29.23 26.03 5.65
N THR A 59 -29.13 24.72 5.35
CA THR A 59 -29.15 24.19 3.99
C THR A 59 -30.12 23.03 3.80
N ASN A 60 -30.70 22.93 2.59
CA ASN A 60 -31.49 21.78 2.15
C ASN A 60 -30.68 20.73 1.39
N ARG A 61 -29.36 20.88 1.37
CA ARG A 61 -28.46 19.96 0.69
C ARG A 61 -27.78 19.01 1.66
N VAL A 62 -27.18 17.97 1.10
CA VAL A 62 -26.45 16.94 1.84
C VAL A 62 -25.18 17.52 2.47
N ARG A 63 -24.99 17.23 3.76
CA ARG A 63 -23.85 17.70 4.59
C ARG A 63 -22.87 16.55 4.83
N GLY A 64 -22.19 16.10 3.78
CA GLY A 64 -21.34 14.91 3.79
C GLY A 64 -20.28 14.87 4.89
N GLY A 65 -19.76 16.03 5.32
CA GLY A 65 -18.83 16.13 6.46
C GLY A 65 -19.46 15.64 7.77
N ALA A 66 -20.66 16.13 8.09
CA ALA A 66 -21.40 15.72 9.29
C ALA A 66 -21.72 14.22 9.27
N LEU A 67 -22.14 13.70 8.10
CA LEU A 67 -22.46 12.28 7.93
C LEU A 67 -21.26 11.38 8.20
N ARG A 68 -20.07 11.75 7.71
CA ARG A 68 -18.83 10.99 7.91
C ARG A 68 -18.40 10.98 9.38
N VAL A 69 -18.54 12.10 10.09
CA VAL A 69 -18.20 12.19 11.53
C VAL A 69 -19.00 11.18 12.35
N VAL A 70 -20.31 11.07 12.12
CA VAL A 70 -21.16 10.14 12.86
C VAL A 70 -20.97 8.70 12.36
N ASN A 71 -21.10 8.46 11.05
CA ASN A 71 -21.12 7.11 10.48
C ASN A 71 -19.74 6.43 10.48
N ASP A 72 -18.72 7.07 9.90
CA ASP A 72 -17.37 6.49 9.79
C ASP A 72 -16.49 6.77 11.02
N GLY A 73 -16.83 7.81 11.80
CA GLY A 73 -16.12 8.22 13.01
C GLY A 73 -16.71 7.56 14.26
N ILE A 74 -17.72 8.18 14.85
CA ILE A 74 -18.24 7.81 16.18
C ILE A 74 -18.77 6.38 16.20
N VAL A 75 -19.67 6.05 15.26
CA VAL A 75 -20.33 4.74 15.23
C VAL A 75 -19.41 3.69 14.61
N GLY A 76 -18.84 3.96 13.43
CA GLY A 76 -17.96 3.03 12.73
C GLY A 76 -16.66 2.69 13.49
N ARG A 77 -16.20 3.58 14.39
CA ARG A 77 -15.01 3.37 15.23
C ARG A 77 -15.33 3.40 16.72
N ALA A 78 -16.54 2.99 17.10
CA ALA A 78 -17.02 2.98 18.48
C ALA A 78 -15.99 2.39 19.47
N SER A 79 -15.31 1.29 19.11
CA SER A 79 -14.28 0.67 19.97
C SER A 79 -13.08 1.60 20.26
N LYS A 80 -12.60 2.35 19.25
CA LYS A 80 -11.47 3.28 19.42
C LYS A 80 -11.90 4.53 20.19
N VAL A 81 -13.11 5.03 19.93
CA VAL A 81 -13.67 6.17 20.65
C VAL A 81 -13.88 5.82 22.12
N LEU A 82 -14.46 4.65 22.41
CA LEU A 82 -14.66 4.16 23.77
C LEU A 82 -13.32 4.01 24.52
N ALA A 83 -12.29 3.45 23.89
CA ALA A 83 -10.97 3.32 24.51
C ALA A 83 -10.37 4.68 24.91
N ILE A 84 -10.60 5.74 24.11
CA ILE A 84 -10.16 7.10 24.43
C ILE A 84 -11.02 7.70 25.56
N VAL A 85 -12.34 7.53 25.49
CA VAL A 85 -13.29 7.98 26.53
C VAL A 85 -12.94 7.37 27.89
N GLU A 86 -12.70 6.05 27.94
CA GLU A 86 -12.30 5.34 29.16
C GLU A 86 -10.93 5.82 29.65
N LYS A 87 -9.96 6.03 28.74
CA LYS A 87 -8.64 6.58 29.09
C LYS A 87 -8.72 8.00 29.67
N LEU A 88 -9.64 8.82 29.17
CA LEU A 88 -9.86 10.20 29.63
C LEU A 88 -10.84 10.28 30.82
N GLY A 89 -11.48 9.18 31.21
CA GLY A 89 -12.46 9.14 32.31
C GLY A 89 -13.76 9.91 32.01
N ILE A 90 -14.16 10.05 30.74
CA ILE A 90 -15.38 10.78 30.36
C ILE A 90 -16.61 9.88 30.57
N LYS A 91 -17.58 10.34 31.36
CA LYS A 91 -18.84 9.64 31.65
C LYS A 91 -19.91 9.91 30.58
N GLY A 92 -20.94 9.07 30.48
CA GLY A 92 -22.10 9.27 29.60
C GLY A 92 -21.94 8.72 28.17
N TRP A 93 -20.87 7.96 27.92
CA TRP A 93 -20.56 7.33 26.64
C TRP A 93 -20.58 5.80 26.71
N GLU A 94 -21.13 5.24 27.78
CA GLU A 94 -21.22 3.80 28.03
C GLU A 94 -22.02 3.07 26.94
N TRP A 95 -22.97 3.76 26.31
CA TRP A 95 -23.79 3.27 25.19
C TRP A 95 -22.98 2.83 23.96
N LEU A 96 -21.73 3.29 23.80
CA LEU A 96 -20.84 2.81 22.74
C LEU A 96 -20.48 1.32 22.89
N LYS A 97 -20.57 0.77 24.11
CA LYS A 97 -20.33 -0.67 24.39
C LYS A 97 -21.35 -1.55 23.69
N ASP A 98 -22.60 -1.11 23.62
CA ASP A 98 -23.69 -1.88 23.01
C ASP A 98 -23.54 -1.93 21.48
N ILE A 99 -23.09 -0.83 20.88
CA ILE A 99 -22.83 -0.76 19.44
C ILE A 99 -21.63 -1.63 19.04
N ARG A 100 -20.60 -1.72 19.89
CA ARG A 100 -19.40 -2.55 19.65
C ARG A 100 -19.75 -4.02 19.43
N LYS A 101 -20.54 -4.64 20.32
CA LYS A 101 -20.88 -6.07 20.29
C LYS A 101 -21.57 -6.51 18.99
N MET A 102 -22.32 -5.61 18.36
CA MET A 102 -23.03 -5.91 17.10
C MET A 102 -22.11 -5.87 15.88
N SER A 103 -21.02 -5.11 15.93
CA SER A 103 -20.09 -4.89 14.79
C SER A 103 -19.11 -6.05 14.56
N GLU A 104 -18.72 -6.79 15.60
CA GLU A 104 -17.71 -7.87 15.55
C GLU A 104 -18.16 -9.07 14.68
N LYS A 105 -19.46 -9.24 14.44
CA LYS A 105 -20.01 -10.33 13.60
C LYS A 105 -19.78 -10.19 12.07
N LYS A 106 -19.21 -9.08 11.58
CA LYS A 106 -19.12 -8.76 10.13
C LYS A 106 -17.68 -8.78 9.56
N SER A 107 -16.91 -9.84 9.80
CA SER A 107 -15.52 -9.98 9.28
C SER A 107 -15.39 -10.31 7.77
N ALA A 108 -16.48 -10.30 7.00
CA ALA A 108 -16.50 -10.72 5.59
C ALA A 108 -16.11 -9.65 4.54
N SER A 109 -15.70 -8.44 4.96
CA SER A 109 -15.48 -7.28 4.05
C SER A 109 -14.29 -7.45 3.07
N PHE A 110 -13.34 -8.34 3.36
CA PHE A 110 -12.10 -8.48 2.58
C PHE A 110 -12.32 -8.79 1.08
N MET A 111 -13.34 -9.59 0.76
CA MET A 111 -13.58 -10.13 -0.59
C MET A 111 -14.75 -9.47 -1.37
N GLU A 112 -15.29 -8.35 -0.89
CA GLU A 112 -16.47 -7.70 -1.50
C GLU A 112 -16.14 -6.93 -2.80
N ASP A 113 -14.91 -6.42 -2.92
CA ASP A 113 -14.47 -5.60 -4.06
C ASP A 113 -13.28 -6.24 -4.79
N VAL A 114 -13.55 -7.16 -5.73
CA VAL A 114 -12.52 -7.78 -6.60
C VAL A 114 -12.49 -7.03 -7.94
N VAL A 115 -11.44 -6.24 -8.14
CA VAL A 115 -11.26 -5.46 -9.38
C VAL A 115 -10.47 -6.28 -10.39
N ALA A 116 -10.81 -6.17 -11.68
CA ALA A 116 -10.04 -6.83 -12.73
C ALA A 116 -8.57 -6.36 -12.74
N GLY A 117 -7.66 -7.33 -12.91
CA GLY A 117 -6.23 -7.15 -12.86
C GLY A 117 -5.62 -7.22 -11.45
N ARG A 118 -6.42 -7.34 -10.39
CA ARG A 118 -5.92 -7.46 -9.02
C ARG A 118 -6.13 -8.90 -8.53
N PRO A 119 -5.12 -9.77 -8.62
CA PRO A 119 -5.26 -11.17 -8.24
C PRO A 119 -5.60 -11.36 -6.77
N ILE A 120 -6.33 -12.44 -6.52
CA ILE A 120 -6.50 -13.03 -5.19
C ILE A 120 -5.41 -14.08 -5.06
N PHE A 121 -4.63 -14.01 -3.99
CA PHE A 121 -3.54 -14.95 -3.75
C PHE A 121 -4.02 -16.11 -2.88
N SER A 122 -4.86 -15.86 -1.88
CA SER A 122 -5.46 -16.91 -1.06
C SER A 122 -6.85 -16.52 -0.61
N PHE A 123 -7.77 -17.48 -0.61
CA PHE A 123 -9.04 -17.34 0.10
C PHE A 123 -8.83 -17.41 1.62
N PRO A 124 -9.79 -16.87 2.41
CA PRO A 124 -9.72 -16.86 3.87
C PRO A 124 -9.51 -18.25 4.47
N SER A 125 -8.53 -18.37 5.38
CA SER A 125 -8.19 -19.61 6.09
C SER A 125 -8.06 -20.87 5.21
N LYS A 126 -7.71 -20.71 3.92
CA LYS A 126 -7.62 -21.84 2.98
C LYS A 126 -6.24 -22.48 3.03
N LYS A 127 -6.20 -23.81 3.19
CA LYS A 127 -4.97 -24.64 3.11
C LYS A 127 -4.22 -24.36 1.79
N GLY A 128 -2.90 -24.26 1.87
CA GLY A 128 -2.02 -23.87 0.75
C GLY A 128 -1.85 -22.35 0.56
N GLY A 129 -2.58 -21.55 1.33
CA GLY A 129 -2.41 -20.09 1.39
C GLY A 129 -1.12 -19.67 2.08
N PHE A 130 -1.03 -18.39 2.46
CA PHE A 130 0.11 -17.90 3.25
C PHE A 130 0.03 -18.44 4.68
N ARG A 131 1.08 -19.10 5.17
CA ARG A 131 1.16 -19.51 6.57
C ARG A 131 1.50 -18.32 7.45
N LEU A 132 0.74 -18.11 8.53
CA LEU A 132 1.07 -17.08 9.52
C LEU A 132 2.37 -17.42 10.27
N ARG A 133 3.36 -16.55 10.19
CA ARG A 133 4.55 -16.57 11.04
C ARG A 133 4.64 -15.25 11.80
N TYR A 134 4.72 -15.33 13.13
CA TYR A 134 4.92 -14.13 13.94
C TYR A 134 6.36 -13.71 13.89
N GLY A 135 6.59 -12.43 13.62
CA GLY A 135 7.90 -11.83 13.71
C GLY A 135 7.94 -10.49 12.99
N ARG A 136 9.06 -9.82 13.17
CA ARG A 136 9.37 -8.55 12.55
C ARG A 136 10.79 -8.60 12.01
N SER A 137 10.96 -8.16 10.79
CA SER A 137 12.26 -7.91 10.20
C SER A 137 12.60 -6.42 10.21
N ARG A 138 13.85 -6.09 9.91
CA ARG A 138 14.34 -4.71 9.83
C ARG A 138 13.58 -3.86 8.82
N ASN A 139 12.98 -4.47 7.79
CA ASN A 139 12.15 -3.81 6.79
C ASN A 139 10.64 -4.07 6.97
N THR A 140 10.15 -4.64 8.09
CA THR A 140 8.71 -4.87 8.31
C THR A 140 8.21 -4.26 9.63
N GLY A 141 6.89 -4.36 9.88
CA GLY A 141 6.19 -3.70 10.99
C GLY A 141 5.41 -2.46 10.52
N LEU A 142 4.71 -1.78 11.42
CA LEU A 142 3.83 -0.64 11.08
C LEU A 142 2.88 -0.98 9.90
N THR A 143 2.22 -2.15 9.96
CA THR A 143 1.42 -2.85 8.92
C THR A 143 2.16 -3.51 7.75
N ALA A 144 3.45 -3.25 7.54
CA ALA A 144 4.19 -3.93 6.48
C ALA A 144 4.43 -5.41 6.82
N VAL A 145 4.21 -6.28 5.85
CA VAL A 145 4.33 -7.74 5.99
C VAL A 145 5.50 -8.28 5.18
N GLY A 146 6.16 -9.31 5.72
CA GLY A 146 7.27 -9.97 5.05
C GLY A 146 6.81 -11.14 4.18
N ILE A 147 7.33 -11.24 2.96
CA ILE A 147 7.05 -12.32 2.02
C ILE A 147 8.36 -12.79 1.40
N HIS A 148 8.48 -14.10 1.18
CA HIS A 148 9.65 -14.67 0.55
C HIS A 148 9.82 -14.17 -0.90
N PRO A 149 11.01 -13.71 -1.32
CA PRO A 149 11.25 -13.24 -2.69
C PRO A 149 10.87 -14.28 -3.75
N ALA A 150 11.16 -15.57 -3.51
CA ALA A 150 10.72 -16.65 -4.39
C ALA A 150 9.19 -16.72 -4.55
N THR A 151 8.39 -16.42 -3.51
CA THR A 151 6.93 -16.30 -3.62
C THR A 151 6.53 -15.16 -4.54
N MET A 152 7.21 -14.01 -4.44
CA MET A 152 6.95 -12.87 -5.34
C MET A 152 7.21 -13.23 -6.81
N LEU A 153 8.23 -14.05 -7.07
CA LEU A 153 8.58 -14.56 -8.40
C LEU A 153 7.59 -15.60 -8.92
N VAL A 154 7.24 -16.60 -8.11
CA VAL A 154 6.27 -17.66 -8.44
C VAL A 154 4.88 -17.09 -8.74
N LEU A 155 4.51 -16.01 -8.06
CA LEU A 155 3.29 -15.24 -8.33
C LEU A 155 3.39 -14.33 -9.55
N GLN A 156 4.27 -14.66 -10.51
CA GLN A 156 4.48 -13.95 -11.79
C GLN A 156 4.79 -12.45 -11.63
N GLY A 157 5.37 -12.04 -10.51
CA GLY A 157 5.68 -10.65 -10.22
C GLY A 157 4.45 -9.75 -9.99
N PHE A 158 3.28 -10.32 -9.69
CA PHE A 158 2.12 -9.52 -9.24
C PHE A 158 2.32 -8.93 -7.84
N ILE A 159 3.18 -9.55 -7.02
CA ILE A 159 3.70 -8.96 -5.79
C ILE A 159 5.10 -8.41 -6.09
N ALA A 160 5.24 -7.10 -5.91
CA ALA A 160 6.50 -6.38 -5.87
C ALA A 160 6.69 -5.75 -4.50
N ALA A 161 7.91 -5.33 -4.16
CA ALA A 161 8.11 -4.59 -2.91
C ALA A 161 7.29 -3.28 -2.93
N GLY A 162 6.56 -3.03 -1.85
CA GLY A 162 5.63 -1.91 -1.74
C GLY A 162 4.24 -2.17 -2.32
N THR A 163 3.98 -3.35 -2.88
CA THR A 163 2.61 -3.72 -3.29
C THR A 163 1.74 -3.85 -2.05
N GLN A 164 0.67 -3.07 -1.98
CA GLN A 164 -0.32 -3.21 -0.92
C GLN A 164 -1.01 -4.56 -1.08
N LEU A 165 -0.93 -5.39 -0.05
CA LEU A 165 -1.79 -6.54 0.12
C LEU A 165 -2.95 -6.15 1.02
N ARG A 166 -4.16 -6.51 0.60
CA ARG A 166 -5.27 -6.54 1.55
C ARG A 166 -5.22 -7.91 2.21
N LEU A 167 -5.40 -7.93 3.53
CA LEU A 167 -5.29 -9.14 4.34
C LEU A 167 -6.60 -9.42 5.08
N GLU A 168 -6.80 -10.67 5.43
CA GLU A 168 -7.87 -11.11 6.33
C GLU A 168 -7.54 -10.78 7.80
N LEU A 169 -6.29 -11.05 8.19
CA LEU A 169 -5.72 -10.92 9.53
C LEU A 169 -4.31 -10.31 9.42
N PRO A 170 -3.86 -9.49 10.37
CA PRO A 170 -4.60 -8.88 11.48
C PRO A 170 -5.36 -7.60 11.06
N GLY A 171 -4.94 -6.93 9.99
CA GLY A 171 -5.46 -5.63 9.55
C GLY A 171 -6.04 -5.64 8.12
N LYS A 172 -6.57 -4.49 7.68
CA LYS A 172 -7.19 -4.34 6.34
C LYS A 172 -6.18 -4.34 5.19
N GLY A 173 -4.90 -4.07 5.46
CA GLY A 173 -3.84 -4.16 4.47
C GLY A 173 -2.46 -3.86 5.04
N GLY A 174 -1.46 -4.11 4.21
CA GLY A 174 -0.03 -3.99 4.51
C GLY A 174 0.79 -4.02 3.22
N VAL A 175 1.90 -3.29 3.14
CA VAL A 175 2.82 -3.43 2.00
C VAL A 175 3.62 -4.73 2.12
N ALA A 176 3.81 -5.44 1.00
CA ALA A 176 4.68 -6.61 0.93
C ALA A 176 6.15 -6.20 0.79
N LEU A 177 7.03 -6.78 1.60
CA LEU A 177 8.47 -6.54 1.59
C LEU A 177 9.24 -7.87 1.64
N PRO A 178 10.46 -7.94 1.07
CA PRO A 178 11.19 -9.19 0.95
C PRO A 178 11.74 -9.65 2.30
N VAL A 179 11.51 -10.93 2.63
CA VAL A 179 12.14 -11.65 3.74
C VAL A 179 12.50 -13.05 3.28
N ASP A 180 13.77 -13.37 3.16
CA ASP A 180 14.29 -14.62 2.57
C ASP A 180 14.52 -15.75 3.57
N TYR A 181 14.59 -15.44 4.87
CA TYR A 181 14.78 -16.45 5.92
C TYR A 181 13.50 -17.21 6.33
N ILE A 182 12.33 -16.78 5.86
CA ILE A 182 11.06 -17.46 6.11
C ILE A 182 10.81 -18.58 5.09
N GLU A 183 9.81 -19.43 5.31
CA GLU A 183 9.64 -20.60 4.45
C GLU A 183 9.17 -20.22 3.02
N PRO A 184 9.88 -20.68 1.97
CA PRO A 184 9.54 -20.38 0.58
C PRO A 184 8.34 -21.20 0.07
N PRO A 185 7.82 -20.91 -1.14
CA PRO A 185 6.68 -21.63 -1.69
C PRO A 185 7.06 -23.04 -2.15
N ILE A 186 6.05 -23.91 -2.24
CA ILE A 186 6.18 -25.29 -2.75
C ILE A 186 5.26 -25.43 -3.96
N VAL A 187 5.82 -25.93 -5.06
CA VAL A 187 5.14 -26.03 -6.36
C VAL A 187 5.17 -27.46 -6.88
N LYS A 188 4.16 -27.78 -7.69
CA LYS A 188 4.08 -28.96 -8.54
C LYS A 188 4.46 -28.57 -9.96
N LEU A 189 5.39 -29.33 -10.54
CA LEU A 189 5.81 -29.18 -11.92
C LEU A 189 4.91 -30.01 -12.85
N LYS A 190 4.88 -29.67 -14.14
CA LYS A 190 4.12 -30.40 -15.18
C LYS A 190 4.49 -31.88 -15.29
N ASN A 191 5.70 -32.26 -14.87
CA ASN A 191 6.13 -33.66 -14.81
C ASN A 191 5.62 -34.39 -13.55
N GLY A 192 4.79 -33.74 -12.73
CA GLY A 192 4.21 -34.25 -11.50
C GLY A 192 5.12 -34.17 -10.26
N SER A 193 6.38 -33.73 -10.39
CA SER A 193 7.30 -33.59 -9.26
C SER A 193 6.93 -32.40 -8.38
N VAL A 194 7.18 -32.52 -7.08
CA VAL A 194 6.94 -31.46 -6.08
C VAL A 194 8.28 -30.92 -5.59
N VAL A 195 8.48 -29.62 -5.72
CA VAL A 195 9.75 -28.95 -5.45
C VAL A 195 9.53 -27.73 -4.55
N LYS A 196 10.40 -27.58 -3.55
CA LYS A 196 10.51 -26.34 -2.76
C LYS A 196 11.30 -25.31 -3.56
N VAL A 197 10.71 -24.15 -3.80
CA VAL A 197 11.30 -23.13 -4.69
C VAL A 197 12.33 -22.32 -3.92
N SER A 198 13.51 -22.11 -4.51
CA SER A 198 14.50 -21.15 -4.06
C SER A 198 14.72 -20.09 -5.14
N ILE A 199 15.44 -19.01 -4.81
CA ILE A 199 15.80 -17.99 -5.79
C ILE A 199 16.69 -18.61 -6.89
N ASP A 200 17.58 -19.53 -6.52
CA ASP A 200 18.52 -20.17 -7.44
C ASP A 200 17.84 -21.13 -8.42
N ASN A 201 16.89 -21.95 -7.93
CA ASN A 201 16.23 -22.94 -8.77
C ASN A 201 15.08 -22.36 -9.61
N PHE A 202 14.55 -21.18 -9.25
CA PHE A 202 13.37 -20.61 -9.88
C PHE A 202 13.52 -20.46 -11.40
N ASN A 203 14.69 -19.99 -11.87
CA ASN A 203 14.94 -19.78 -13.30
C ASN A 203 14.86 -21.06 -14.13
N LEU A 204 15.16 -22.22 -13.53
CA LEU A 204 15.11 -23.53 -14.18
C LEU A 204 13.68 -24.08 -14.24
N ILE A 205 12.84 -23.77 -13.25
CA ILE A 205 11.51 -24.38 -13.10
C ILE A 205 10.34 -23.48 -13.50
N LYS A 206 10.55 -22.16 -13.68
CA LYS A 206 9.48 -21.16 -13.84
C LYS A 206 8.42 -21.52 -14.89
N ASP A 207 8.85 -22.09 -16.02
CA ASP A 207 7.98 -22.39 -17.17
C ASP A 207 7.25 -23.73 -16.99
N ASP A 208 7.72 -24.57 -16.07
CA ASP A 208 7.19 -25.89 -15.76
C ASP A 208 6.29 -25.92 -14.52
N ILE A 209 6.09 -24.78 -13.85
CA ILE A 209 5.14 -24.68 -12.73
C ILE A 209 3.72 -24.90 -13.24
N GLU A 210 3.14 -26.02 -12.85
CA GLU A 210 1.73 -26.39 -13.11
C GLU A 210 0.83 -25.83 -12.01
N GLN A 211 1.15 -26.12 -10.75
CA GLN A 211 0.33 -25.73 -9.60
C GLN A 211 1.20 -25.25 -8.43
N ILE A 212 0.72 -24.27 -7.68
CA ILE A 212 1.34 -23.77 -6.45
C ILE A 212 0.56 -24.38 -5.29
N LEU A 213 1.20 -25.31 -4.58
CA LEU A 213 0.60 -26.08 -3.49
C LEU A 213 0.61 -25.27 -2.18
N PHE A 214 1.70 -24.53 -1.95
CA PHE A 214 1.89 -23.69 -0.78
C PHE A 214 2.55 -22.37 -1.18
N LEU A 215 1.98 -21.25 -0.75
CA LEU A 215 2.50 -19.91 -1.06
C LEU A 215 3.75 -19.52 -0.26
N GLY A 216 4.05 -20.22 0.83
CA GLY A 216 5.10 -19.81 1.76
C GLY A 216 4.55 -19.04 2.96
N ASP A 217 5.47 -18.51 3.76
CA ASP A 217 5.15 -17.74 4.95
C ASP A 217 4.73 -16.30 4.63
N ILE A 218 3.86 -15.76 5.48
CA ILE A 218 3.67 -14.32 5.64
C ILE A 218 4.11 -13.92 7.04
N LEU A 219 5.14 -13.08 7.11
CA LEU A 219 5.68 -12.57 8.37
C LEU A 219 4.85 -11.38 8.83
N VAL A 220 4.25 -11.50 10.02
CA VAL A 220 3.41 -10.47 10.62
C VAL A 220 3.88 -10.14 12.03
N SER A 221 4.03 -8.85 12.32
CA SER A 221 4.49 -8.38 13.62
C SER A 221 3.42 -8.54 14.70
N PHE A 222 3.84 -8.77 15.94
CA PHE A 222 2.93 -8.74 17.10
C PHE A 222 2.25 -7.36 17.24
N GLY A 223 3.00 -6.28 17.00
CA GLY A 223 2.48 -4.92 17.09
C GLY A 223 1.26 -4.65 16.22
N ASP A 224 1.19 -5.28 15.05
CA ASP A 224 0.03 -5.16 14.16
C ASP A 224 -1.23 -5.84 14.71
N PHE A 225 -1.10 -6.94 15.45
CA PHE A 225 -2.23 -7.54 16.17
C PHE A 225 -2.69 -6.67 17.34
N LEU A 226 -1.73 -6.11 18.10
CA LEU A 226 -1.99 -5.24 19.24
C LEU A 226 -2.74 -3.97 18.82
N TYR A 227 -2.29 -3.30 17.76
CA TYR A 227 -2.91 -2.06 17.26
C TYR A 227 -4.34 -2.27 16.76
N GLN A 228 -4.62 -3.43 16.15
CA GLN A 228 -5.97 -3.77 15.70
C GLN A 228 -6.87 -4.26 16.84
N GLY A 229 -6.30 -4.58 18.01
CA GLY A 229 -7.02 -5.10 19.16
C GLY A 229 -7.64 -6.47 18.89
N ARG A 230 -6.99 -7.31 18.06
CA ARG A 230 -7.44 -8.67 17.76
C ARG A 230 -6.76 -9.69 18.69
N SER A 231 -7.42 -10.82 18.90
CA SER A 231 -6.79 -11.99 19.52
C SER A 231 -5.70 -12.57 18.63
N LEU A 232 -4.70 -13.17 19.26
CA LEU A 232 -3.66 -13.90 18.54
C LEU A 232 -4.27 -15.14 17.90
N SER A 233 -3.82 -15.45 16.69
CA SER A 233 -4.09 -16.74 16.04
C SER A 233 -2.96 -17.73 16.35
N PRO A 234 -3.21 -19.05 16.38
CA PRO A 234 -2.17 -20.05 16.63
C PRO A 234 -1.02 -19.92 15.63
N SER A 235 0.20 -19.90 16.14
CA SER A 235 1.40 -19.86 15.30
C SER A 235 1.72 -21.24 14.74
N GLY A 236 2.25 -21.31 13.52
CA GLY A 236 2.91 -22.53 13.06
C GLY A 236 4.14 -22.83 13.89
N TYR A 237 4.49 -24.11 14.03
CA TYR A 237 5.74 -24.48 14.66
C TYR A 237 6.91 -24.08 13.75
N VAL A 238 7.76 -23.17 14.25
CA VAL A 238 8.84 -22.49 13.51
C VAL A 238 10.15 -22.54 14.29
N GLU A 239 11.26 -22.27 13.62
CA GLU A 239 12.61 -22.42 14.18
C GLU A 239 12.82 -21.56 15.44
N GLU A 240 12.25 -20.35 15.46
CA GLU A 240 12.29 -19.43 16.60
C GLU A 240 11.64 -20.05 17.83
N TRP A 241 10.49 -20.72 17.67
CA TRP A 241 9.81 -21.40 18.77
C TRP A 241 10.58 -22.66 19.19
N TRP A 242 11.10 -23.42 18.23
CA TRP A 242 11.87 -24.63 18.54
C TRP A 242 13.12 -24.35 19.38
N VAL A 243 13.86 -23.28 19.08
CA VAL A 243 15.03 -22.89 19.90
C VAL A 243 14.62 -22.49 21.32
N GLN A 244 13.45 -21.89 21.51
CA GLN A 244 12.92 -21.60 22.86
C GLN A 244 12.54 -22.90 23.62
N ASP A 245 11.95 -23.88 22.94
CA ASP A 245 11.65 -25.20 23.53
C ASP A 245 12.97 -25.90 23.95
N LEU A 246 14.00 -25.88 23.09
CA LEU A 246 15.32 -26.42 23.39
C LEU A 246 15.97 -25.71 24.58
N GLY A 247 16.02 -24.38 24.56
CA GLY A 247 16.61 -23.56 25.63
C GLY A 247 15.92 -23.77 26.97
N ARG A 248 14.58 -23.86 27.00
CA ARG A 248 13.81 -24.18 28.22
C ARG A 248 14.17 -25.57 28.73
N LYS A 249 14.25 -26.57 27.86
CA LYS A 249 14.55 -27.95 28.28
C LYS A 249 15.95 -28.07 28.86
N ILE A 250 16.95 -27.43 28.25
CA ILE A 250 18.33 -27.38 28.76
C ILE A 250 18.37 -26.67 30.12
N SER A 251 17.65 -25.56 30.27
CA SER A 251 17.62 -24.79 31.52
C SER A 251 16.93 -25.55 32.66
N VAL A 252 15.73 -26.09 32.42
CA VAL A 252 14.89 -26.74 33.46
C VAL A 252 15.36 -28.16 33.78
N SER A 253 15.65 -28.98 32.77
CA SER A 253 15.97 -30.40 32.98
C SER A 253 17.46 -30.67 33.20
N PHE A 254 18.35 -29.77 32.77
CA PHE A 254 19.81 -29.94 32.87
C PHE A 254 20.53 -28.81 33.59
N GLY A 255 19.80 -27.85 34.19
CA GLY A 255 20.37 -26.73 34.94
C GLY A 255 21.28 -25.83 34.10
N GLY A 256 21.09 -25.79 32.77
CA GLY A 256 21.94 -25.03 31.85
C GLY A 256 23.27 -25.72 31.48
N ASN A 257 23.51 -26.95 31.93
CA ASN A 257 24.78 -27.64 31.68
C ASN A 257 24.82 -28.28 30.29
N LEU A 258 25.41 -27.58 29.32
CA LEU A 258 25.53 -28.03 27.93
C LEU A 258 26.39 -29.31 27.77
N LYS A 259 27.34 -29.57 28.69
CA LYS A 259 28.20 -30.77 28.61
C LYS A 259 27.40 -32.05 28.78
N ARG A 260 26.48 -32.08 29.76
CA ARG A 260 25.60 -33.23 29.97
C ARG A 260 24.68 -33.47 28.77
N VAL A 261 24.19 -32.39 28.15
CA VAL A 261 23.36 -32.48 26.96
C VAL A 261 24.18 -33.04 25.79
N ALA A 262 25.43 -32.58 25.63
CA ALA A 262 26.34 -33.09 24.62
C ALA A 262 26.62 -34.59 24.79
N GLU A 263 26.87 -35.06 26.01
CA GLU A 263 27.06 -36.48 26.34
C GLU A 263 25.84 -37.34 26.00
N ILE A 264 24.63 -36.86 26.31
CA ILE A 264 23.38 -37.59 26.07
C ILE A 264 22.99 -37.61 24.59
N THR A 265 23.22 -36.52 23.88
CA THR A 265 22.78 -36.35 22.48
C THR A 265 23.84 -36.77 21.46
N GLY A 266 25.09 -36.88 21.88
CA GLY A 266 26.23 -37.09 20.98
C GLY A 266 26.59 -35.87 20.13
N ILE A 267 26.07 -34.68 20.47
CA ILE A 267 26.29 -33.43 19.74
C ILE A 267 27.33 -32.58 20.49
N PRO A 268 28.38 -32.05 19.83
CA PRO A 268 29.38 -31.21 20.49
C PRO A 268 28.79 -29.97 21.18
N GLU A 269 29.41 -29.53 22.28
CA GLU A 269 28.98 -28.35 23.03
C GLU A 269 28.93 -27.09 22.17
N ASP A 270 29.98 -26.87 21.36
CA ASP A 270 30.07 -25.71 20.46
C ASP A 270 28.91 -25.70 19.46
N ARG A 271 28.56 -26.88 18.94
CA ARG A 271 27.43 -27.03 18.01
C ARG A 271 26.10 -26.71 18.70
N LEU A 272 25.89 -27.15 19.95
CA LEU A 272 24.68 -26.79 20.72
C LEU A 272 24.59 -25.27 20.97
N ARG A 273 25.73 -24.60 21.22
CA ARG A 273 25.77 -23.13 21.36
C ARG A 273 25.41 -22.44 20.05
N GLU A 274 25.92 -22.94 18.92
CA GLU A 274 25.57 -22.43 17.59
C GLU A 274 24.07 -22.53 17.31
N LEU A 275 23.46 -23.68 17.58
CA LEU A 275 22.02 -23.92 17.40
C LEU A 275 21.16 -22.98 18.27
N LEU A 276 21.61 -22.63 19.48
CA LEU A 276 20.92 -21.70 20.36
C LEU A 276 21.12 -20.23 19.98
N SER A 277 22.23 -19.90 19.31
CA SER A 277 22.61 -18.52 18.99
C SER A 277 21.86 -17.95 17.79
N ASP A 278 21.65 -18.75 16.73
CA ASP A 278 20.97 -18.32 15.51
C ASP A 278 20.11 -19.46 14.91
N PRO A 279 18.78 -19.43 15.12
CA PRO A 279 17.87 -20.47 14.62
C PRO A 279 17.75 -20.51 13.08
N TYR A 280 18.22 -19.47 12.38
CA TYR A 280 17.97 -19.31 10.95
C TYR A 280 19.11 -19.89 10.10
N ILE A 281 20.36 -19.67 10.52
CA ILE A 281 21.55 -20.14 9.81
C ILE A 281 21.96 -21.54 10.30
N ASN A 282 22.03 -21.72 11.62
CA ASN A 282 22.52 -22.95 12.23
C ASN A 282 21.37 -23.92 12.45
N LYS A 283 20.88 -24.55 11.37
CA LYS A 283 19.84 -25.59 11.46
C LYS A 283 20.47 -26.95 11.79
N PRO A 284 19.83 -27.77 12.65
CA PRO A 284 20.30 -29.13 12.89
C PRO A 284 20.10 -29.98 11.63
N ASN A 285 21.04 -30.89 11.37
CA ASN A 285 20.81 -31.95 10.38
C ASN A 285 19.79 -32.97 10.90
N TRP A 286 19.33 -33.89 10.04
CA TRP A 286 18.33 -34.89 10.43
C TRP A 286 18.73 -35.71 11.67
N ALA A 287 19.99 -36.17 11.74
CA ALA A 287 20.47 -36.99 12.85
C ALA A 287 20.51 -36.21 14.17
N GLU A 288 20.96 -34.97 14.14
CA GLU A 288 20.96 -34.04 15.28
C GLU A 288 19.52 -33.77 15.75
N ALA A 289 18.61 -33.44 14.84
CA ALA A 289 17.22 -33.16 15.16
C ALA A 289 16.50 -34.36 15.78
N LEU A 290 16.77 -35.57 15.28
CA LEU A 290 16.21 -36.81 15.82
C LEU A 290 16.77 -37.13 17.20
N SER A 291 18.09 -36.99 17.40
CA SER A 291 18.75 -37.21 18.68
C SER A 291 18.21 -36.27 19.77
N LEU A 292 18.09 -34.98 19.44
CA LEU A 292 17.51 -33.98 20.34
C LEU A 292 16.05 -34.32 20.68
N ALA A 293 15.24 -34.70 19.69
CA ALA A 293 13.84 -35.02 19.91
C ALA A 293 13.63 -36.30 20.76
N LYS A 294 14.34 -37.38 20.46
CA LYS A 294 14.25 -38.66 21.20
C LYS A 294 14.81 -38.54 22.62
N ASN A 295 15.98 -37.92 22.80
CA ASN A 295 16.69 -37.93 24.08
C ASN A 295 16.26 -36.80 25.02
N LEU A 296 15.89 -35.63 24.49
CA LEU A 296 15.44 -34.50 25.30
C LEU A 296 13.91 -34.40 25.37
N GLY A 297 13.16 -35.15 24.56
CA GLY A 297 11.70 -35.10 24.53
C GLY A 297 11.15 -33.75 24.02
N ILE A 298 11.94 -32.99 23.26
CA ILE A 298 11.47 -31.78 22.59
C ILE A 298 10.75 -32.15 21.27
N PRO A 299 9.87 -31.28 20.74
CA PRO A 299 9.25 -31.54 19.46
C PRO A 299 10.27 -31.65 18.31
N LEU A 300 9.92 -32.41 17.28
CA LEU A 300 10.74 -32.53 16.07
C LEU A 300 10.96 -31.16 15.42
N HIS A 301 12.18 -30.91 14.95
CA HIS A 301 12.55 -29.64 14.34
C HIS A 301 11.67 -29.32 13.11
N PRO A 302 11.15 -28.08 12.97
CA PRO A 302 10.14 -27.72 11.97
C PRO A 302 10.59 -27.84 10.50
N ALA A 303 11.91 -27.85 10.25
CA ALA A 303 12.47 -28.12 8.92
C ALA A 303 12.15 -29.55 8.42
N PHE A 304 11.99 -30.50 9.34
CA PHE A 304 11.70 -31.92 9.06
C PHE A 304 10.24 -32.28 9.33
N THR A 305 9.39 -31.28 9.58
CA THR A 305 7.95 -31.47 9.78
C THR A 305 7.20 -31.17 8.49
N PHE A 306 6.23 -32.02 8.14
CA PHE A 306 5.34 -31.84 6.99
C PHE A 306 3.96 -31.34 7.42
N PHE A 307 3.10 -30.98 6.47
CA PHE A 307 1.76 -30.48 6.75
C PHE A 307 0.78 -31.63 7.06
N TRP A 308 1.06 -32.43 8.09
CA TRP A 308 0.31 -33.64 8.44
C TRP A 308 -1.19 -33.38 8.70
N THR A 309 -1.53 -32.20 9.24
CA THR A 309 -2.91 -31.73 9.48
C THR A 309 -3.68 -31.39 8.19
N ASN A 310 -3.01 -31.40 7.02
CA ASN A 310 -3.68 -31.25 5.74
C ASN A 310 -4.44 -32.51 5.30
N LEU A 311 -4.06 -33.70 5.79
CA LEU A 311 -4.75 -34.95 5.52
C LEU A 311 -6.18 -34.92 6.09
N GLU A 312 -7.10 -35.61 5.43
CA GLU A 312 -8.53 -35.61 5.80
C GLU A 312 -8.83 -36.55 6.98
N GLY A 313 -7.99 -37.55 7.21
CA GLY A 313 -8.13 -38.49 8.33
C GLY A 313 -6.94 -39.43 8.47
N VAL A 314 -6.99 -40.27 9.52
CA VAL A 314 -5.94 -41.26 9.82
C VAL A 314 -5.87 -42.37 8.75
N GLU A 315 -6.93 -42.61 7.98
CA GLU A 315 -6.91 -43.57 6.87
C GLU A 315 -5.93 -43.18 5.76
N GLU A 316 -5.89 -41.90 5.35
CA GLU A 316 -4.89 -41.43 4.37
C GLU A 316 -3.45 -41.65 4.91
N PHE A 317 -3.25 -41.47 6.21
CA PHE A 317 -1.96 -41.76 6.86
C PHE A 317 -1.63 -43.25 6.87
N LYS A 318 -2.61 -44.13 7.11
CA LYS A 318 -2.43 -45.59 7.03
C LYS A 318 -2.06 -46.03 5.61
N ASP A 319 -2.65 -45.42 4.59
CA ASP A 319 -2.34 -45.74 3.20
C ASP A 319 -0.91 -45.31 2.83
N LEU A 320 -0.46 -44.13 3.28
CA LEU A 320 0.94 -43.71 3.15
C LEU A 320 1.89 -44.70 3.84
N ARG A 321 1.53 -45.18 5.03
CA ARG A 321 2.31 -46.18 5.78
C ARG A 321 2.39 -47.51 5.03
N LYS A 322 1.27 -48.05 4.53
CA LYS A 322 1.26 -49.27 3.70
C LYS A 322 2.12 -49.11 2.46
N TRP A 323 2.02 -47.96 1.80
CA TRP A 323 2.82 -47.65 0.62
C TRP A 323 4.32 -47.63 0.93
N LEU A 324 4.74 -47.02 2.05
CA LEU A 324 6.13 -47.02 2.49
C LEU A 324 6.67 -48.44 2.68
N PHE A 325 5.91 -49.33 3.34
CA PHE A 325 6.34 -50.71 3.58
C PHE A 325 6.40 -51.56 2.30
N ASN A 326 5.67 -51.18 1.25
CA ASN A 326 5.74 -51.81 -0.07
C ASN A 326 6.78 -51.17 -1.00
N SER A 327 7.48 -50.13 -0.54
CA SER A 327 8.46 -49.39 -1.33
C SER A 327 9.87 -49.92 -1.13
N GLU A 328 10.72 -49.71 -2.14
CA GLU A 328 12.15 -50.00 -2.07
C GLU A 328 12.86 -48.88 -1.29
N LEU A 329 13.56 -49.23 -0.20
CA LEU A 329 14.22 -48.30 0.70
C LEU A 329 15.73 -48.45 0.61
N ILE A 330 16.44 -47.35 0.36
CA ILE A 330 17.91 -47.30 0.41
C ILE A 330 18.32 -46.67 1.73
N ILE A 331 19.10 -47.41 2.52
CA ILE A 331 19.47 -47.08 3.89
C ILE A 331 20.98 -46.90 3.95
N ALA A 332 21.46 -45.80 4.56
CA ALA A 332 22.84 -45.74 5.06
C ALA A 332 22.83 -45.17 6.49
N ASP A 333 23.72 -45.69 7.32
CA ASP A 333 23.89 -45.27 8.73
C ASP A 333 22.56 -45.24 9.52
N LYS A 334 21.73 -46.28 9.32
CA LYS A 334 20.38 -46.45 9.92
C LYS A 334 19.34 -45.40 9.48
N ASN A 335 19.67 -44.48 8.59
CA ASN A 335 18.74 -43.49 8.03
C ASN A 335 18.28 -43.90 6.62
N VAL A 336 17.00 -43.68 6.34
CA VAL A 336 16.43 -43.89 5.00
C VAL A 336 16.79 -42.70 4.13
N ILE A 337 17.76 -42.86 3.23
CA ILE A 337 18.21 -41.78 2.33
C ILE A 337 17.28 -41.65 1.13
N LYS A 338 16.70 -42.76 0.69
CA LYS A 338 15.87 -42.77 -0.51
C LYS A 338 14.73 -43.77 -0.41
N ILE A 339 13.56 -43.33 -0.84
CA ILE A 339 12.33 -44.15 -0.92
C ILE A 339 11.93 -44.19 -2.38
N ILE A 340 11.73 -45.40 -2.92
CA ILE A 340 11.31 -45.63 -4.30
C ILE A 340 10.06 -46.52 -4.25
N GLY A 341 8.89 -45.92 -4.45
CA GLY A 341 7.62 -46.65 -4.45
C GLY A 341 6.89 -46.56 -5.78
N ASN A 342 5.97 -47.48 -6.03
CA ASN A 342 5.12 -47.45 -7.23
C ASN A 342 4.18 -46.23 -7.20
N LEU A 343 3.89 -45.67 -8.37
CA LEU A 343 2.93 -44.57 -8.50
C LEU A 343 1.51 -45.06 -8.15
N ASP A 344 0.97 -44.50 -7.07
CA ASP A 344 -0.42 -44.62 -6.66
C ASP A 344 -1.02 -43.22 -6.57
N ASP A 345 -2.16 -42.99 -7.24
CA ASP A 345 -2.80 -41.68 -7.33
C ASP A 345 -3.28 -41.14 -5.98
N ASN A 346 -3.74 -42.01 -5.08
CA ASN A 346 -4.18 -41.61 -3.74
C ASN A 346 -2.98 -41.21 -2.89
N VAL A 347 -1.92 -42.02 -2.91
CA VAL A 347 -0.64 -41.71 -2.25
C VAL A 347 -0.07 -40.40 -2.79
N LYS A 348 -0.07 -40.22 -4.11
CA LYS A 348 0.44 -39.00 -4.76
C LYS A 348 -0.32 -37.76 -4.30
N ARG A 349 -1.65 -37.82 -4.25
CA ARG A 349 -2.48 -36.72 -3.72
C ARG A 349 -2.19 -36.45 -2.25
N SER A 350 -2.02 -37.48 -1.44
CA SER A 350 -1.65 -37.33 -0.03
C SER A 350 -0.28 -36.66 0.13
N LEU A 351 0.74 -37.07 -0.64
CA LEU A 351 2.07 -36.44 -0.68
C LEU A 351 2.01 -34.96 -1.11
N GLU A 352 1.17 -34.63 -2.09
CA GLU A 352 0.91 -33.24 -2.50
C GLU A 352 0.23 -32.43 -1.39
N LYS A 353 -0.78 -33.00 -0.69
CA LYS A 353 -1.47 -32.34 0.45
C LYS A 353 -0.52 -32.00 1.58
N ILE A 354 0.40 -32.91 1.92
CA ILE A 354 1.40 -32.68 2.98
C ILE A 354 2.64 -31.93 2.49
N CYS A 355 2.71 -31.61 1.19
CA CYS A 355 3.78 -30.87 0.52
C CYS A 355 5.17 -31.49 0.68
N VAL A 356 5.28 -32.82 0.66
CA VAL A 356 6.57 -33.52 0.69
C VAL A 356 7.26 -33.36 -0.67
N PRO A 357 8.50 -32.84 -0.74
CA PRO A 357 9.26 -32.80 -1.98
C PRO A 357 9.55 -34.20 -2.51
N HIS A 358 9.19 -34.47 -3.77
CA HIS A 358 9.39 -35.78 -4.41
C HIS A 358 9.47 -35.64 -5.94
N ARG A 359 10.17 -36.58 -6.57
CA ARG A 359 10.33 -36.66 -8.03
C ARG A 359 9.57 -37.87 -8.60
N LEU A 360 9.14 -37.77 -9.85
CA LEU A 360 8.57 -38.89 -10.60
C LEU A 360 9.60 -39.42 -11.61
N ASP A 361 9.85 -40.73 -11.56
CA ASP A 361 10.76 -41.42 -12.48
C ASP A 361 10.12 -42.73 -12.96
N ARG A 362 9.81 -42.84 -14.26
CA ARG A 362 9.25 -44.05 -14.92
C ARG A 362 8.17 -44.79 -14.10
N ASN A 363 7.11 -44.08 -13.71
CA ASN A 363 5.99 -44.57 -12.86
C ASN A 363 6.35 -44.94 -11.42
N LYS A 364 7.45 -44.42 -10.88
CA LYS A 364 7.82 -44.52 -9.48
C LYS A 364 7.89 -43.13 -8.85
N ILE A 365 7.45 -43.04 -7.59
CA ILE A 365 7.61 -41.86 -6.76
C ILE A 365 8.92 -42.04 -5.99
N VAL A 366 9.78 -41.03 -6.06
CA VAL A 366 11.07 -41.04 -5.39
C VAL A 366 11.17 -39.86 -4.43
N ILE A 367 11.48 -40.17 -3.17
CA ILE A 367 11.75 -39.19 -2.11
C ILE A 367 13.22 -39.36 -1.74
N ASP A 368 13.98 -38.26 -1.72
CA ASP A 368 15.43 -38.26 -1.50
C ASP A 368 15.83 -37.41 -0.27
N GLY A 369 16.98 -37.76 0.34
CA GLY A 369 17.67 -36.98 1.37
C GLY A 369 16.97 -36.97 2.73
N ASP A 370 17.14 -35.89 3.48
CA ASP A 370 16.56 -35.74 4.82
C ASP A 370 15.03 -35.82 4.82
N ASN A 371 14.38 -35.43 3.71
CA ASN A 371 12.93 -35.57 3.57
C ASN A 371 12.50 -37.04 3.57
N ALA A 372 13.28 -37.93 2.97
CA ALA A 372 13.03 -39.37 2.98
C ALA A 372 13.17 -39.93 4.40
N SER A 373 14.21 -39.51 5.12
CA SER A 373 14.44 -39.91 6.50
C SER A 373 13.32 -39.44 7.42
N ALA A 374 12.94 -38.17 7.35
CA ALA A 374 11.85 -37.60 8.12
C ALA A 374 10.50 -38.26 7.82
N PHE A 375 10.20 -38.49 6.54
CA PHE A 375 8.95 -39.12 6.11
C PHE A 375 8.85 -40.57 6.58
N ALA A 376 9.91 -41.37 6.39
CA ALA A 376 9.95 -42.76 6.84
C ALA A 376 9.86 -42.87 8.36
N PHE A 377 10.55 -41.98 9.08
CA PHE A 377 10.50 -41.94 10.54
C PHE A 377 9.09 -41.65 11.06
N CYS A 378 8.43 -40.59 10.57
CA CYS A 378 7.07 -40.24 11.00
C CYS A 378 6.04 -41.33 10.73
N LEU A 379 6.22 -42.15 9.69
CA LEU A 379 5.34 -43.28 9.38
C LEU A 379 5.62 -44.54 10.22
N GLY A 380 6.70 -44.53 11.01
CA GLY A 380 7.07 -45.64 11.90
C GLY A 380 7.82 -46.75 11.20
N TYR A 381 8.76 -46.43 10.31
CA TYR A 381 9.63 -47.44 9.68
C TYR A 381 10.27 -48.40 10.70
N GLU A 382 10.63 -47.90 11.90
CA GLU A 382 11.22 -48.70 12.99
C GLU A 382 10.20 -49.58 13.74
N CYS A 383 8.89 -49.32 13.63
CA CYS A 383 7.82 -50.02 14.35
C CYS A 383 6.77 -50.58 13.39
N LYS A 384 6.92 -51.85 12.98
CA LYS A 384 5.98 -52.54 12.07
C LYS A 384 4.60 -52.78 12.69
N GLU A 385 4.56 -53.18 13.97
CA GLU A 385 3.33 -53.33 14.75
C GLU A 385 3.13 -52.08 15.61
N ALA A 386 2.09 -51.29 15.31
CA ALA A 386 1.76 -50.11 16.09
C ALA A 386 0.25 -49.98 16.24
N ASP A 387 -0.19 -49.52 17.42
CA ASP A 387 -1.59 -49.19 17.65
C ASP A 387 -1.97 -47.93 16.87
N LEU A 388 -2.97 -48.05 15.99
CA LEU A 388 -3.45 -46.99 15.12
C LEU A 388 -4.79 -46.42 15.62
N SER A 389 -5.15 -46.65 16.89
CA SER A 389 -6.34 -46.13 17.56
C SER A 389 -6.30 -44.62 17.88
N ALA A 390 -5.60 -43.82 17.07
CA ALA A 390 -5.44 -42.39 17.28
C ALA A 390 -6.62 -41.58 16.73
N THR A 391 -6.95 -40.47 17.39
CA THR A 391 -8.01 -39.54 16.98
C THR A 391 -7.55 -38.56 15.91
N ASN A 392 -6.26 -38.21 15.87
CA ASN A 392 -5.66 -37.33 14.87
C ASN A 392 -4.29 -37.86 14.39
N VAL A 393 -3.83 -37.34 13.25
CA VAL A 393 -2.59 -37.81 12.59
C VAL A 393 -1.34 -37.51 13.43
N LEU A 394 -1.28 -36.38 14.14
CA LEU A 394 -0.11 -36.02 14.95
C LEU A 394 0.03 -36.94 16.17
N ASP A 395 -1.08 -37.29 16.82
CA ASP A 395 -1.13 -38.26 17.91
C ASP A 395 -0.77 -39.66 17.42
N ALA A 396 -1.19 -40.04 16.20
CA ALA A 396 -0.76 -41.30 15.59
C ALA A 396 0.77 -41.34 15.45
N ILE A 397 1.38 -40.27 14.91
CA ILE A 397 2.84 -40.17 14.78
C ILE A 397 3.51 -40.27 16.15
N ARG A 398 2.96 -39.60 17.18
CA ARG A 398 3.51 -39.63 18.54
C ARG A 398 3.45 -41.02 19.15
N ILE A 399 2.32 -41.73 19.01
CA ILE A 399 2.13 -43.10 19.53
C ILE A 399 3.13 -44.06 18.86
N ILE A 400 3.33 -43.91 17.55
CA ILE A 400 4.20 -44.78 16.75
C ILE A 400 5.69 -44.52 17.03
N THR A 401 6.10 -43.25 17.10
CA THR A 401 7.53 -42.88 17.12
C THR A 401 8.06 -42.52 18.51
N GLY A 402 7.17 -42.28 19.48
CA GLY A 402 7.52 -41.70 20.78
C GLY A 402 7.92 -40.22 20.73
N VAL A 403 7.98 -39.60 19.54
CA VAL A 403 8.41 -38.21 19.34
C VAL A 403 7.21 -37.29 19.14
N LEU A 404 7.25 -36.12 19.78
CA LEU A 404 6.21 -35.11 19.61
C LEU A 404 6.41 -34.35 18.29
N VAL A 405 5.38 -34.31 17.44
CA VAL A 405 5.35 -33.49 16.23
C VAL A 405 4.25 -32.43 16.39
N LYS A 406 4.64 -31.16 16.36
CA LYS A 406 3.71 -30.02 16.43
C LYS A 406 3.15 -29.68 15.05
N ASP A 407 1.99 -29.02 15.03
CA ASP A 407 1.37 -28.58 13.78
C ASP A 407 2.23 -27.50 13.09
N LYS A 408 2.56 -27.76 11.82
CA LYS A 408 3.37 -26.87 11.00
C LYS A 408 2.63 -25.62 10.57
N ALA A 409 1.31 -25.69 10.36
CA ALA A 409 0.53 -24.58 9.81
C ALA A 409 -0.94 -24.59 10.27
N PRO A 410 -1.21 -24.28 11.55
CA PRO A 410 -2.58 -24.20 12.06
C PRO A 410 -3.36 -23.01 11.48
N THR A 411 -2.67 -21.93 11.10
CA THR A 411 -3.29 -20.70 10.61
C THR A 411 -2.79 -20.33 9.21
N PHE A 412 -3.73 -20.14 8.28
CA PHE A 412 -3.49 -19.58 6.94
C PHE A 412 -4.16 -18.22 6.79
N VAL A 413 -3.47 -17.26 6.18
CA VAL A 413 -3.95 -15.88 6.01
C VAL A 413 -4.44 -15.65 4.57
N GLY A 414 -5.70 -15.21 4.42
CA GLY A 414 -6.22 -14.75 3.14
C GLY A 414 -5.57 -13.44 2.68
N ALA A 415 -5.18 -13.36 1.41
CA ALA A 415 -4.51 -12.19 0.84
C ALA A 415 -4.90 -11.93 -0.62
N ARG A 416 -4.95 -10.66 -0.99
CA ARG A 416 -5.19 -10.22 -2.38
C ARG A 416 -4.44 -8.94 -2.68
N MET A 417 -4.19 -8.70 -3.96
CA MET A 417 -3.58 -7.47 -4.41
C MET A 417 -4.49 -6.26 -4.16
N GLY A 418 -3.96 -5.30 -3.41
CA GLY A 418 -4.47 -3.96 -3.23
C GLY A 418 -3.92 -3.02 -4.30
N ARG A 419 -3.44 -1.84 -3.90
CA ARG A 419 -2.78 -0.88 -4.79
C ARG A 419 -1.35 -1.34 -5.13
N PRO A 420 -0.88 -1.18 -6.38
CA PRO A 420 0.53 -1.37 -6.68
C PRO A 420 1.36 -0.29 -6.01
N GLU A 421 2.66 -0.54 -5.89
CA GLU A 421 3.68 0.40 -5.43
C GLU A 421 3.72 1.66 -6.30
N LYS A 422 4.35 2.76 -5.86
CA LYS A 422 4.45 4.00 -6.63
C LYS A 422 5.72 4.76 -6.29
N ALA A 423 6.42 5.20 -7.33
CA ALA A 423 7.48 6.20 -7.27
C ALA A 423 7.33 7.09 -8.51
N LYS A 424 6.69 8.26 -8.38
CA LYS A 424 6.37 9.13 -9.51
C LYS A 424 6.30 10.59 -9.11
N ARG A 425 6.78 11.50 -9.96
CA ARG A 425 6.58 12.95 -9.82
C ARG A 425 5.09 13.30 -9.73
N ARG A 426 4.72 14.19 -8.80
CA ARG A 426 3.34 14.63 -8.62
C ARG A 426 3.03 15.72 -9.65
N GLU A 427 2.12 15.40 -10.55
CA GLU A 427 1.69 16.30 -11.63
C GLU A 427 0.23 16.69 -11.42
N MET A 428 -0.08 17.97 -11.62
CA MET A 428 -1.47 18.38 -11.81
C MET A 428 -2.01 17.76 -13.10
N ALA A 429 -3.30 17.43 -13.14
CA ALA A 429 -3.98 16.97 -14.34
C ALA A 429 -4.75 18.14 -14.97
N PRO A 430 -4.29 18.70 -16.10
CA PRO A 430 -3.05 18.47 -16.85
C PRO A 430 -1.86 19.23 -16.27
N LEU A 431 -0.66 18.84 -16.74
CA LEU A 431 0.64 19.33 -16.31
C LEU A 431 0.71 20.88 -16.32
N VAL A 432 1.27 21.45 -15.24
CA VAL A 432 1.47 22.89 -15.06
C VAL A 432 2.93 23.14 -14.70
N HIS A 433 3.55 24.16 -15.32
CA HIS A 433 4.91 24.60 -14.97
C HIS A 433 4.89 25.88 -14.13
N VAL A 434 3.87 26.73 -14.29
CA VAL A 434 3.76 28.01 -13.57
C VAL A 434 2.32 28.32 -13.22
N LEU A 435 2.10 28.88 -12.03
CA LEU A 435 0.79 29.33 -11.58
C LEU A 435 0.48 30.72 -12.17
N PHE A 436 0.34 30.79 -13.50
CA PHE A 436 0.01 32.02 -14.23
C PHE A 436 -1.26 31.83 -15.10
N PRO A 437 -2.26 32.72 -15.03
CA PRO A 437 -3.51 32.56 -15.75
C PRO A 437 -3.38 32.87 -17.24
N THR A 438 -3.94 32.01 -18.09
CA THR A 438 -3.98 32.15 -19.57
C THR A 438 -5.39 32.29 -20.14
N GLY A 439 -6.43 32.13 -19.30
CA GLY A 439 -7.82 32.15 -19.75
C GLY A 439 -8.10 31.07 -20.80
N LEU A 440 -8.69 31.49 -21.92
CA LEU A 440 -8.90 30.64 -23.11
C LEU A 440 -7.82 30.88 -24.18
N ALA A 441 -6.92 31.84 -23.98
CA ALA A 441 -5.95 32.25 -25.00
C ALA A 441 -4.90 31.17 -25.26
N GLY A 442 -4.50 30.41 -24.23
CA GLY A 442 -3.55 29.29 -24.32
C GLY A 442 -4.13 27.95 -24.79
N GLY A 443 -5.33 27.95 -25.36
CA GLY A 443 -5.96 26.75 -25.91
C GLY A 443 -6.23 25.64 -24.87
N PHE A 444 -6.34 24.39 -25.35
CA PHE A 444 -6.59 23.24 -24.47
C PHE A 444 -5.42 22.93 -23.53
N LYS A 445 -4.18 23.15 -23.99
CA LYS A 445 -2.95 22.89 -23.24
C LYS A 445 -2.61 23.99 -22.21
N ARG A 446 -3.32 25.12 -22.24
CA ARG A 446 -3.04 26.32 -21.42
C ARG A 446 -1.62 26.83 -21.62
N ASP A 447 -1.20 26.87 -22.87
CA ASP A 447 0.15 27.29 -23.23
C ASP A 447 0.28 28.81 -23.25
N ILE A 448 1.17 29.34 -22.42
CA ILE A 448 1.51 30.77 -22.33
C ILE A 448 2.19 31.23 -23.63
N VAL A 449 2.95 30.36 -24.29
CA VAL A 449 3.60 30.69 -25.57
C VAL A 449 2.56 30.89 -26.67
N GLU A 450 1.55 30.03 -26.74
CA GLU A 450 0.42 30.21 -27.66
C GLU A 450 -0.38 31.48 -27.33
N ALA A 451 -0.59 31.75 -26.03
CA ALA A 451 -1.27 32.97 -25.58
C ALA A 451 -0.48 34.24 -25.94
N SER A 452 0.85 34.20 -25.91
CA SER A 452 1.72 35.34 -26.26
C SER A 452 1.56 35.79 -27.72
N LYS A 453 1.27 34.85 -28.64
CA LYS A 453 1.02 35.16 -30.06
C LYS A 453 -0.23 36.00 -30.27
N LYS A 454 -1.19 35.93 -29.35
CA LYS A 454 -2.44 36.73 -29.37
C LYS A 454 -2.26 38.12 -28.74
N GLY A 455 -1.08 38.41 -28.18
CA GLY A 455 -0.76 39.69 -27.53
C GLY A 455 -1.42 39.84 -26.16
N THR A 456 -2.51 40.60 -26.11
CA THR A 456 -3.18 41.01 -24.87
C THR A 456 -4.29 40.04 -24.48
N VAL A 457 -4.23 39.52 -23.25
CA VAL A 457 -5.23 38.57 -22.72
C VAL A 457 -5.91 39.14 -21.49
N TYR A 458 -7.23 39.01 -21.42
CA TYR A 458 -8.02 39.41 -20.24
C TYR A 458 -8.05 38.30 -19.21
N VAL A 459 -7.47 38.55 -18.03
CA VAL A 459 -7.40 37.61 -16.91
C VAL A 459 -7.71 38.29 -15.58
N ASP A 460 -8.21 37.52 -14.62
CA ASP A 460 -8.42 37.99 -13.25
C ASP A 460 -7.11 37.87 -12.49
N ILE A 461 -6.55 39.01 -12.07
CA ILE A 461 -5.25 39.11 -11.39
C ILE A 461 -5.29 40.16 -10.28
N ILE A 462 -4.41 40.01 -9.29
CA ILE A 462 -4.27 40.95 -8.19
C ILE A 462 -3.96 42.37 -8.69
N ARG A 463 -4.54 43.37 -8.01
CA ARG A 463 -4.25 44.80 -8.26
C ARG A 463 -3.34 45.34 -7.16
N ARG A 464 -2.11 45.72 -7.52
CA ARG A 464 -1.18 46.45 -6.63
C ARG A 464 -0.85 47.81 -7.21
N LYS A 465 -0.78 48.83 -6.38
CA LYS A 465 -0.43 50.20 -6.77
C LYS A 465 0.83 50.65 -6.03
N CYS A 466 1.77 51.24 -6.76
CA CYS A 466 2.93 51.86 -6.15
C CYS A 466 2.53 53.20 -5.50
N PRO A 467 2.82 53.43 -4.21
CA PRO A 467 2.58 54.72 -3.56
C PRO A 467 3.42 55.85 -4.16
N SER A 468 4.64 55.56 -4.61
CA SER A 468 5.60 56.58 -5.08
C SER A 468 5.32 57.09 -6.49
N CYS A 469 5.07 56.18 -7.45
CA CYS A 469 4.87 56.55 -8.86
C CYS A 469 3.43 56.34 -9.37
N GLY A 470 2.53 55.80 -8.54
CA GLY A 470 1.14 55.54 -8.92
C GLY A 470 0.92 54.38 -9.90
N CYS A 471 1.98 53.74 -10.40
CA CYS A 471 1.89 52.64 -11.37
C CYS A 471 1.15 51.43 -10.77
N VAL A 472 0.24 50.84 -11.56
CA VAL A 472 -0.51 49.63 -11.20
C VAL A 472 0.18 48.39 -11.76
N THR A 473 0.64 47.50 -10.88
CA THR A 473 1.39 46.28 -11.22
C THR A 473 0.83 45.05 -10.48
N ILE A 474 1.35 43.88 -10.84
CA ILE A 474 1.15 42.61 -10.11
C ILE A 474 2.32 42.31 -9.16
N SER A 475 3.48 42.92 -9.38
CA SER A 475 4.71 42.64 -8.63
C SER A 475 4.71 43.32 -7.27
N ILE A 476 5.37 42.68 -6.29
CA ILE A 476 5.54 43.25 -4.94
C ILE A 476 6.36 44.55 -5.02
N LYS A 477 7.44 44.55 -5.80
CA LYS A 477 8.24 45.74 -6.09
C LYS A 477 7.81 46.41 -7.39
N CYS A 478 7.81 47.73 -7.39
CA CYS A 478 7.48 48.52 -8.57
C CYS A 478 8.58 48.39 -9.64
N PRO A 479 8.25 48.04 -10.90
CA PRO A 479 9.26 47.91 -11.95
C PRO A 479 9.93 49.23 -12.36
N SER A 480 9.30 50.38 -12.08
CA SER A 480 9.83 51.71 -12.44
C SER A 480 10.67 52.37 -11.34
N CYS A 481 10.27 52.23 -10.07
CA CYS A 481 10.92 52.93 -8.95
C CYS A 481 11.36 52.01 -7.80
N ASN A 482 11.21 50.69 -7.93
CA ASN A 482 11.61 49.67 -6.96
C ASN A 482 11.03 49.76 -5.54
N SER A 483 10.09 50.69 -5.29
CA SER A 483 9.39 50.79 -4.00
C SER A 483 8.31 49.71 -3.84
N ASP A 484 7.99 49.38 -2.59
CA ASP A 484 6.97 48.38 -2.26
C ASP A 484 5.57 48.87 -2.63
N THR A 485 4.84 47.99 -3.32
CA THR A 485 3.48 48.28 -3.80
C THR A 485 2.44 47.85 -2.76
N VAL A 486 1.28 48.49 -2.76
CA VAL A 486 0.17 48.21 -1.83
C VAL A 486 -1.00 47.58 -2.59
N ILE A 487 -1.71 46.65 -1.96
CA ILE A 487 -2.89 46.00 -2.56
C ILE A 487 -4.07 46.97 -2.53
N GLU A 488 -4.69 47.22 -3.69
CA GLU A 488 -5.94 47.96 -3.79
C GLU A 488 -7.11 46.98 -3.98
N LYS A 489 -8.16 47.14 -3.16
CA LYS A 489 -9.39 46.33 -3.28
C LYS A 489 -10.45 47.10 -4.07
N ASN A 490 -11.27 46.37 -4.81
CA ASN A 490 -12.37 46.89 -5.59
C ASN A 490 -13.74 46.44 -5.02
N CYS A 491 -14.73 47.33 -4.97
CA CYS A 491 -16.09 46.97 -4.59
C CYS A 491 -16.78 46.20 -5.72
N PRO A 492 -17.27 44.97 -5.50
CA PRO A 492 -17.97 44.20 -6.54
C PRO A 492 -19.30 44.84 -7.00
N ARG A 493 -19.86 45.79 -6.23
CA ARG A 493 -21.12 46.46 -6.56
C ARG A 493 -20.91 47.81 -7.23
N CYS A 494 -20.08 48.68 -6.66
CA CYS A 494 -19.92 50.06 -7.13
C CYS A 494 -18.61 50.33 -7.87
N GLY A 495 -17.69 49.36 -7.97
CA GLY A 495 -16.45 49.52 -8.72
C GLY A 495 -15.42 50.47 -8.12
N LYS A 496 -15.69 51.09 -6.94
CA LYS A 496 -14.72 51.97 -6.27
C LYS A 496 -13.56 51.18 -5.70
N THR A 497 -12.36 51.74 -5.86
CA THR A 497 -11.11 51.22 -5.28
C THR A 497 -10.84 51.83 -3.92
N PHE A 498 -10.41 51.01 -2.96
CA PHE A 498 -10.08 51.44 -1.60
C PHE A 498 -9.07 50.48 -0.97
N THR A 499 -8.35 50.95 0.05
CA THR A 499 -7.34 50.17 0.78
C THR A 499 -7.92 49.37 1.95
N ASN A 500 -9.04 49.84 2.54
CA ASN A 500 -9.70 49.18 3.67
C ASN A 500 -10.38 47.85 3.26
N ASN A 501 -10.78 47.03 4.24
CA ASN A 501 -11.45 45.75 3.96
C ASN A 501 -12.90 45.91 3.47
N VAL A 502 -13.56 47.01 3.87
CA VAL A 502 -14.99 47.24 3.63
C VAL A 502 -15.17 48.49 2.78
N CYS A 503 -16.02 48.39 1.76
CA CYS A 503 -16.38 49.52 0.92
C CYS A 503 -17.09 50.59 1.77
N PRO A 504 -16.63 51.86 1.76
CA PRO A 504 -17.23 52.93 2.55
C PRO A 504 -18.69 53.22 2.17
N LEU A 505 -19.06 52.99 0.91
CA LEU A 505 -20.44 53.18 0.42
C LEU A 505 -21.35 51.95 0.58
N CYS A 506 -20.89 50.78 0.16
CA CYS A 506 -21.74 49.59 0.08
C CYS A 506 -21.71 48.70 1.33
N LYS A 507 -20.83 48.99 2.30
CA LYS A 507 -20.56 48.15 3.48
C LYS A 507 -20.31 46.67 3.16
N ARG A 508 -19.84 46.39 1.95
CA ARG A 508 -19.49 45.04 1.47
C ARG A 508 -17.97 44.84 1.48
N PRO A 509 -17.49 43.60 1.68
CA PRO A 509 -16.08 43.29 1.58
C PRO A 509 -15.57 43.55 0.15
N GLY A 510 -14.40 44.19 0.04
CA GLY A 510 -13.73 44.45 -1.23
C GLY A 510 -12.99 43.23 -1.76
N ILE A 511 -12.91 43.12 -3.09
CA ILE A 511 -12.19 42.06 -3.80
C ILE A 511 -10.79 42.57 -4.19
N PRO A 512 -9.70 41.84 -3.91
CA PRO A 512 -8.33 42.30 -4.16
C PRO A 512 -7.84 42.13 -5.62
N TYR A 513 -8.70 41.64 -6.51
CA TYR A 513 -8.38 41.36 -7.91
C TYR A 513 -9.36 42.04 -8.85
N GLU A 514 -8.91 42.25 -10.08
CA GLU A 514 -9.73 42.79 -11.16
C GLU A 514 -9.45 42.06 -12.48
N ARG A 515 -10.41 42.13 -13.40
CA ARG A 515 -10.22 41.61 -14.74
C ARG A 515 -9.45 42.62 -15.57
N ARG A 516 -8.18 42.32 -15.85
CA ARG A 516 -7.25 43.24 -16.53
C ARG A 516 -6.69 42.65 -17.81
N ALA A 517 -6.42 43.53 -18.76
CA ALA A 517 -5.67 43.25 -19.98
C ALA A 517 -4.16 43.10 -19.66
N VAL A 518 -3.59 41.93 -19.93
CA VAL A 518 -2.18 41.62 -19.68
C VAL A 518 -1.48 41.29 -21.00
N ASN A 519 -0.40 41.99 -21.31
CA ASN A 519 0.47 41.69 -22.44
C ASN A 519 1.42 40.54 -22.07
N ILE A 520 1.03 39.32 -22.44
CA ILE A 520 1.80 38.11 -22.08
C ILE A 520 3.14 38.07 -22.83
N ARG A 521 3.19 38.59 -24.06
CA ARG A 521 4.40 38.59 -24.89
C ARG A 521 5.54 39.37 -24.24
N GLU A 522 5.24 40.60 -23.84
CA GLU A 522 6.21 41.49 -23.18
C GLU A 522 6.72 40.92 -21.85
N LEU A 523 5.83 40.33 -21.05
CA LEU A 523 6.21 39.66 -19.80
C LEU A 523 7.11 38.44 -20.05
N LEU A 524 6.80 37.65 -21.07
CA LEU A 524 7.58 36.46 -21.43
C LEU A 524 8.97 36.82 -21.97
N GLU A 525 9.05 37.80 -22.87
CA GLU A 525 10.32 38.31 -23.43
C GLU A 525 11.21 38.90 -22.31
N ARG A 526 10.65 39.70 -21.41
CA ARG A 526 11.37 40.22 -20.24
C ARG A 526 11.91 39.11 -19.34
N ALA A 527 11.09 38.12 -19.03
CA ALA A 527 11.49 36.98 -18.19
C ALA A 527 12.61 36.15 -18.85
N CYS A 528 12.53 35.93 -20.17
CA CYS A 528 13.56 35.23 -20.93
C CYS A 528 14.88 36.00 -20.98
N ASN A 529 14.83 37.32 -21.23
CA ASN A 529 16.00 38.19 -21.24
C ASN A 529 16.70 38.22 -19.88
N ARG A 530 15.94 38.34 -18.79
CA ARG A 530 16.47 38.31 -17.43
C ARG A 530 17.19 37.01 -17.11
N LEU A 531 16.64 35.88 -17.58
CA LEU A 531 17.22 34.56 -17.37
C LEU A 531 18.35 34.21 -18.36
N GLY A 532 18.54 35.00 -19.42
CA GLY A 532 19.47 34.68 -20.51
C GLY A 532 19.12 33.37 -21.23
N VAL A 533 17.84 33.08 -21.43
CA VAL A 533 17.36 31.85 -22.09
C VAL A 533 16.42 32.18 -23.25
N SER A 534 16.40 31.32 -24.27
CA SER A 534 15.43 31.43 -25.37
C SER A 534 14.01 31.09 -24.92
N ILE A 535 13.01 31.66 -25.58
CA ILE A 535 11.60 31.35 -25.33
C ILE A 535 11.36 29.84 -25.51
N PRO A 536 10.82 29.13 -24.50
CA PRO A 536 10.57 27.69 -24.58
C PRO A 536 9.52 27.36 -25.64
N LYS A 537 9.55 26.13 -26.17
CA LYS A 537 8.54 25.67 -27.15
C LYS A 537 7.13 25.64 -26.59
N ILE A 538 6.99 25.26 -25.31
CA ILE A 538 5.71 25.11 -24.59
C ILE A 538 5.91 25.57 -23.15
N LEU A 539 5.02 26.42 -22.65
CA LEU A 539 4.98 26.83 -21.25
C LEU A 539 3.54 26.75 -20.71
N LYS A 540 3.21 25.62 -20.07
CA LYS A 540 1.86 25.38 -19.53
C LYS A 540 1.61 26.18 -18.24
N GLY A 541 0.62 27.07 -18.29
CA GLY A 541 0.08 27.80 -17.15
C GLY A 541 -1.22 27.20 -16.62
N VAL A 542 -2.03 28.03 -15.95
CA VAL A 542 -3.37 27.67 -15.46
C VAL A 542 -4.46 28.41 -16.25
N LYS A 543 -5.67 27.85 -16.26
CA LYS A 543 -6.81 28.50 -16.94
C LYS A 543 -7.22 29.79 -16.21
N GLY A 544 -7.21 29.75 -14.89
CA GLY A 544 -7.49 30.88 -14.00
C GLY A 544 -6.96 30.52 -12.62
N LEU A 545 -6.64 31.54 -11.83
CA LEU A 545 -6.10 31.36 -10.50
C LEU A 545 -7.23 31.00 -9.52
N THR A 546 -6.98 30.05 -8.63
CA THR A 546 -7.98 29.54 -7.65
C THR A 546 -7.77 30.05 -6.23
N ASN A 547 -6.66 30.73 -5.97
CA ASN A 547 -6.40 31.45 -4.73
C ASN A 547 -7.36 32.62 -4.53
N GLU A 548 -7.43 33.09 -3.28
CA GLU A 548 -8.32 34.16 -2.82
C GLU A 548 -7.97 35.50 -3.50
N SER A 549 -6.68 35.82 -3.52
CA SER A 549 -6.14 37.09 -3.99
C SER A 549 -5.87 37.17 -5.49
N LYS A 550 -5.95 36.04 -6.22
CA LYS A 550 -5.55 35.93 -7.64
C LYS A 550 -4.13 36.43 -7.90
N VAL A 551 -3.22 36.17 -6.96
CA VAL A 551 -1.77 36.40 -7.14
C VAL A 551 -1.20 35.34 -8.08
N PRO A 552 -0.60 35.72 -9.22
CA PRO A 552 0.13 34.79 -10.08
C PRO A 552 1.55 34.55 -9.56
N GLU A 553 2.12 33.40 -9.93
CA GLU A 553 3.54 33.13 -9.80
C GLU A 553 4.33 33.84 -10.92
N ILE A 554 5.60 34.20 -10.64
CA ILE A 554 6.50 34.82 -11.63
C ILE A 554 6.83 33.86 -12.78
N LEU A 555 6.95 34.38 -14.00
CA LEU A 555 7.19 33.57 -15.20
C LEU A 555 8.58 32.94 -15.23
N GLU A 556 9.57 33.59 -14.60
CA GLU A 556 10.95 33.11 -14.53
C GLU A 556 11.01 31.71 -13.91
N LYS A 557 10.27 31.46 -12.83
CA LYS A 557 10.16 30.13 -12.20
C LYS A 557 9.61 29.10 -13.19
N GLY A 558 8.58 29.47 -13.96
CA GLY A 558 8.00 28.62 -14.99
C GLY A 558 8.97 28.23 -16.10
N ILE A 559 9.72 29.20 -16.61
CA ILE A 559 10.70 28.99 -17.68
C ILE A 559 11.82 28.06 -17.21
N LEU A 560 12.35 28.29 -16.00
CA LEU A 560 13.37 27.42 -15.41
C LEU A 560 12.82 26.01 -15.14
N ARG A 561 11.59 25.85 -14.65
CA ARG A 561 10.98 24.52 -14.50
C ARG A 561 10.86 23.77 -15.83
N VAL A 562 10.52 24.46 -16.93
CA VAL A 562 10.51 23.84 -18.27
C VAL A 562 11.90 23.40 -18.69
N LYS A 563 12.93 24.21 -18.44
CA LYS A 563 14.33 23.87 -18.75
C LYS A 563 14.77 22.55 -18.10
N TYR A 564 14.31 22.28 -16.87
CA TYR A 564 14.65 21.09 -16.10
C TYR A 564 13.59 19.96 -16.14
N ASP A 565 12.55 20.07 -16.98
CA ASP A 565 11.43 19.11 -17.05
C ASP A 565 10.75 18.86 -15.68
N LEU A 566 10.43 19.96 -14.99
CA LEU A 566 9.79 19.98 -13.67
C LEU A 566 8.34 20.47 -13.75
N SER A 567 7.50 19.96 -12.86
CA SER A 567 6.11 20.40 -12.70
C SER A 567 5.85 20.99 -11.32
N VAL A 568 4.97 21.99 -11.26
CA VAL A 568 4.59 22.66 -10.02
C VAL A 568 3.26 22.13 -9.49
N TYR A 569 3.13 22.04 -8.17
CA TYR A 569 1.86 21.77 -7.51
C TYR A 569 1.12 23.07 -7.14
N LYS A 570 -0.09 22.94 -6.57
CA LYS A 570 -1.00 24.08 -6.34
C LYS A 570 -0.44 25.18 -5.43
N ASP A 571 0.52 24.82 -4.58
CA ASP A 571 1.13 25.68 -3.57
C ASP A 571 2.50 26.24 -3.99
N GLY A 572 2.94 25.95 -5.22
CA GLY A 572 4.24 26.39 -5.76
C GLY A 572 5.38 25.38 -5.58
N THR A 573 5.19 24.32 -4.79
CA THR A 573 6.23 23.32 -4.48
C THR A 573 6.37 22.26 -5.57
N ILE A 574 7.52 21.59 -5.61
CA ILE A 574 7.80 20.47 -6.50
C ILE A 574 7.85 19.17 -5.68
N ARG A 575 7.01 18.21 -6.04
CA ARG A 575 6.75 17.01 -5.23
C ARG A 575 7.01 15.70 -5.97
N PHE A 576 7.47 14.72 -5.22
CA PHE A 576 7.62 13.34 -5.68
C PHE A 576 6.84 12.39 -4.78
N ASP A 577 5.92 11.60 -5.33
CA ASP A 577 5.15 10.63 -4.57
C ASP A 577 5.90 9.29 -4.50
N ALA A 578 6.07 8.75 -3.29
CA ALA A 578 6.65 7.43 -3.06
C ALA A 578 5.78 6.61 -2.08
N THR A 579 5.69 5.29 -2.28
CA THR A 579 5.04 4.37 -1.33
C THR A 579 5.90 4.23 -0.08
N ASN A 580 5.27 4.30 1.10
CA ASN A 580 5.97 4.18 2.37
C ASN A 580 6.34 2.73 2.68
N ALA A 581 7.59 2.54 3.13
CA ALA A 581 8.06 1.27 3.68
C ALA A 581 8.87 1.53 4.96
N PRO A 582 8.71 0.71 6.02
CA PRO A 582 9.47 0.88 7.25
C PRO A 582 10.87 0.31 7.06
N LEU A 583 11.85 0.93 7.72
CA LEU A 583 13.20 0.42 7.85
C LEU A 583 13.76 0.85 9.20
N THR A 584 14.31 -0.07 9.99
CA THR A 584 15.07 0.28 11.21
C THR A 584 16.54 -0.02 11.12
N HIS A 585 16.95 -0.90 10.21
CA HIS A 585 18.34 -1.25 10.04
C HIS A 585 18.69 -1.45 8.58
N PHE A 586 19.91 -1.10 8.19
CA PHE A 586 20.39 -1.21 6.82
C PHE A 586 21.86 -1.64 6.80
N LYS A 587 22.28 -2.20 5.68
CA LYS A 587 23.69 -2.38 5.34
C LYS A 587 24.13 -1.27 4.40
N PRO A 588 25.33 -0.68 4.54
CA PRO A 588 25.84 0.33 3.62
C PRO A 588 25.74 -0.07 2.13
N ARG A 589 26.00 -1.35 1.82
CA ARG A 589 25.88 -1.91 0.46
C ARG A 589 24.46 -1.76 -0.13
N GLU A 590 23.43 -2.00 0.67
CA GLU A 590 22.03 -2.00 0.21
C GLU A 590 21.54 -0.62 -0.22
N ILE A 591 22.09 0.43 0.40
CA ILE A 591 21.70 1.81 0.16
C ILE A 591 22.64 2.54 -0.81
N GLY A 592 23.70 1.86 -1.27
CA GLY A 592 24.64 2.38 -2.27
C GLY A 592 25.48 3.57 -1.80
N VAL A 593 25.90 3.58 -0.53
CA VAL A 593 26.70 4.68 0.06
C VAL A 593 27.97 4.13 0.73
N SER A 594 29.08 4.87 0.59
CA SER A 594 30.36 4.51 1.18
C SER A 594 30.37 4.66 2.70
N ILE A 595 31.17 3.82 3.36
CA ILE A 595 31.33 3.84 4.81
C ILE A 595 31.87 5.18 5.31
N GLU A 596 32.84 5.77 4.59
CA GLU A 596 33.40 7.09 4.92
C GLU A 596 32.31 8.17 4.95
N LYS A 597 31.40 8.15 3.97
CA LYS A 597 30.28 9.08 3.92
C LYS A 597 29.31 8.83 5.07
N LEU A 598 29.00 7.59 5.41
CA LEU A 598 28.16 7.25 6.57
C LEU A 598 28.79 7.68 7.89
N LYS A 599 30.10 7.51 8.06
CA LYS A 599 30.87 8.03 9.22
C LYS A 599 30.73 9.54 9.33
N SER A 600 30.83 10.27 8.21
CA SER A 600 30.62 11.73 8.19
C SER A 600 29.20 12.16 8.59
N LEU A 601 28.21 11.27 8.42
CA LEU A 601 26.82 11.51 8.80
C LEU A 601 26.50 11.12 10.27
N GLY A 602 27.47 10.54 10.98
CA GLY A 602 27.35 10.13 12.38
C GLY A 602 27.14 8.63 12.61
N TYR A 603 27.33 7.78 11.60
CA TYR A 603 27.27 6.32 11.74
C TYR A 603 28.67 5.76 12.01
N THR A 604 28.97 5.50 13.28
CA THR A 604 30.31 5.09 13.73
C THR A 604 30.42 3.60 14.06
N HIS A 605 29.34 2.99 14.53
CA HIS A 605 29.30 1.60 14.97
C HIS A 605 28.12 0.84 14.34
N ASP A 606 28.23 -0.48 14.31
CA ASP A 606 27.15 -1.39 13.95
C ASP A 606 26.21 -1.68 15.13
N ILE A 607 25.17 -2.49 14.90
CA ILE A 607 24.17 -2.88 15.92
C ILE A 607 24.74 -3.63 17.13
N TYR A 608 25.95 -4.18 17.03
CA TYR A 608 26.62 -4.90 18.11
C TYR A 608 27.66 -4.03 18.82
N GLY A 609 27.74 -2.74 18.46
CA GLY A 609 28.70 -1.79 19.01
C GLY A 609 30.12 -1.93 18.43
N LYS A 610 30.31 -2.69 17.35
CA LYS A 610 31.62 -2.79 16.68
C LYS A 610 31.81 -1.61 15.75
N PRO A 611 33.04 -1.09 15.56
CA PRO A 611 33.32 -0.05 14.58
C PRO A 611 32.85 -0.42 13.18
N LEU A 612 32.32 0.56 12.44
CA LEU A 612 31.84 0.36 11.07
C LEU A 612 33.03 0.33 10.08
N GLU A 613 33.35 -0.84 9.55
CA GLU A 613 34.50 -1.11 8.68
C GLU A 613 34.12 -1.91 7.43
N ASP A 614 33.04 -2.69 7.47
CA ASP A 614 32.53 -3.50 6.36
C ASP A 614 31.15 -3.00 5.88
N SER A 615 30.95 -3.04 4.57
CA SER A 615 29.68 -2.71 3.91
C SER A 615 28.56 -3.71 4.16
N GLU A 616 28.87 -4.90 4.68
CA GLU A 616 27.91 -5.93 5.10
C GLU A 616 27.46 -5.79 6.57
N GLN A 617 28.13 -4.94 7.36
CA GLN A 617 27.69 -4.66 8.73
C GLN A 617 26.33 -3.97 8.73
N ILE A 618 25.50 -4.36 9.71
CA ILE A 618 24.15 -3.81 9.88
C ILE A 618 24.24 -2.60 10.81
N CYS A 619 23.76 -1.45 10.34
CA CYS A 619 23.65 -0.20 11.09
C CYS A 619 22.19 0.05 11.50
N GLU A 620 21.98 0.61 12.68
CA GLU A 620 20.66 1.10 13.12
C GLU A 620 20.36 2.46 12.48
N LEU A 621 19.21 2.57 11.81
CA LEU A 621 18.76 3.77 11.11
C LEU A 621 18.29 4.82 12.11
N LYS A 622 18.91 6.00 12.10
CA LYS A 622 18.45 7.15 12.90
C LYS A 622 17.06 7.60 12.48
N ILE A 623 16.25 8.09 13.42
CA ILE A 623 14.81 8.35 13.22
C ILE A 623 14.49 9.17 11.95
N GLN A 624 15.19 10.27 11.70
CA GLN A 624 14.88 11.19 10.59
C GLN A 624 15.70 10.92 9.32
N ASP A 625 16.50 9.85 9.31
CA ASP A 625 17.26 9.45 8.13
C ASP A 625 16.38 8.58 7.21
N VAL A 626 16.49 8.84 5.91
CA VAL A 626 15.62 8.24 4.90
C VAL A 626 16.41 7.72 3.70
N VAL A 627 15.93 6.62 3.14
CA VAL A 627 16.45 5.99 1.93
C VAL A 627 15.38 6.13 0.84
N ILE A 628 15.70 6.92 -0.18
CA ILE A 628 14.74 7.31 -1.23
C ILE A 628 14.92 6.47 -2.50
N PRO A 629 13.88 6.30 -3.34
CA PRO A 629 14.04 5.54 -4.57
C PRO A 629 14.94 6.29 -5.56
N ILE A 630 15.74 5.58 -6.37
CA ILE A 630 16.65 6.19 -7.36
C ILE A 630 15.89 7.15 -8.30
N LYS A 631 14.66 6.80 -8.70
CA LYS A 631 13.79 7.66 -9.51
C LYS A 631 13.48 9.01 -8.85
N CYS A 632 13.40 9.06 -7.52
CA CYS A 632 13.24 10.29 -6.76
C CYS A 632 14.55 11.09 -6.74
N ALA A 633 15.68 10.43 -6.49
CA ALA A 633 16.99 11.05 -6.49
C ALA A 633 17.31 11.71 -7.85
N GLU A 634 17.10 11.01 -8.96
CA GLU A 634 17.25 11.55 -10.32
C GLU A 634 16.38 12.80 -10.56
N TYR A 635 15.16 12.80 -10.02
CA TYR A 635 14.29 13.97 -10.10
C TYR A 635 14.79 15.11 -9.21
N PHE A 636 15.28 14.82 -8.01
CA PHE A 636 15.85 15.80 -7.09
C PHE A 636 17.17 16.41 -7.59
N VAL A 637 17.98 15.69 -8.37
CA VAL A 637 19.11 16.30 -9.09
C VAL A 637 18.59 17.42 -10.00
N ARG A 638 17.49 17.21 -10.73
CA ARG A 638 16.89 18.29 -11.56
C ARG A 638 16.34 19.43 -10.72
N VAL A 639 15.67 19.12 -9.59
CA VAL A 639 15.13 20.15 -8.68
C VAL A 639 16.25 20.97 -8.04
N SER A 640 17.34 20.36 -7.62
CA SER A 640 18.49 21.05 -7.02
C SER A 640 19.14 22.02 -8.01
N ASN A 641 19.37 21.60 -9.25
CA ASN A 641 19.88 22.46 -10.33
C ASN A 641 18.89 23.61 -10.67
N PHE A 642 17.59 23.34 -10.64
CA PHE A 642 16.57 24.38 -10.75
C PHE A 642 16.65 25.40 -9.62
N VAL A 643 16.80 24.95 -8.36
CA VAL A 643 16.90 25.84 -7.19
C VAL A 643 18.18 26.68 -7.28
N ASP A 644 19.32 26.09 -7.65
CA ASP A 644 20.58 26.81 -7.79
C ASP A 644 20.50 27.88 -8.88
N GLU A 645 19.98 27.54 -10.06
CA GLU A 645 19.81 28.54 -11.12
C GLU A 645 18.77 29.61 -10.76
N LEU A 646 17.74 29.25 -10.00
CA LEU A 646 16.75 30.21 -9.47
C LEU A 646 17.41 31.18 -8.48
N LEU A 647 18.26 30.69 -7.57
CA LEU A 647 19.03 31.52 -6.64
C LEU A 647 19.94 32.49 -7.39
N VAL A 648 20.71 32.00 -8.36
CA VAL A 648 21.67 32.82 -9.12
C VAL A 648 20.96 33.84 -10.02
N LYS A 649 20.02 33.41 -10.86
CA LYS A 649 19.47 34.26 -11.92
C LYS A 649 18.29 35.13 -11.51
N VAL A 650 17.52 34.72 -10.51
CA VAL A 650 16.32 35.46 -10.08
C VAL A 650 16.57 36.20 -8.77
N TYR A 651 17.26 35.56 -7.83
CA TYR A 651 17.50 36.12 -6.49
C TYR A 651 18.90 36.74 -6.32
N ASN A 652 19.81 36.59 -7.29
CA ASN A 652 21.20 37.07 -7.23
C ASN A 652 21.97 36.56 -5.99
N LEU A 653 21.75 35.29 -5.63
CA LEU A 653 22.41 34.59 -4.52
C LEU A 653 23.35 33.49 -5.05
N GLN A 654 24.26 33.03 -4.19
CA GLN A 654 25.12 31.89 -4.52
C GLN A 654 24.30 30.59 -4.64
N PRO A 655 24.73 29.63 -5.49
CA PRO A 655 24.11 28.32 -5.56
C PRO A 655 24.30 27.57 -4.23
N TYR A 656 23.31 26.77 -3.84
CA TYR A 656 23.29 26.08 -2.55
C TYR A 656 23.67 24.60 -2.67
N TYR A 657 23.06 23.88 -3.63
CA TYR A 657 23.20 22.43 -3.72
C TYR A 657 24.48 22.01 -4.44
N ASN A 658 24.77 22.58 -5.62
CA ASN A 658 25.89 22.22 -6.49
C ASN A 658 25.97 20.71 -6.81
N VAL A 659 24.81 20.06 -6.89
CA VAL A 659 24.65 18.61 -7.07
C VAL A 659 24.80 18.22 -8.55
N LYS A 660 25.72 17.29 -8.84
CA LYS A 660 25.95 16.77 -10.21
C LYS A 660 25.45 15.33 -10.36
N SER A 661 25.56 14.54 -9.31
CA SER A 661 25.17 13.13 -9.26
C SER A 661 24.18 12.86 -8.14
N ILE A 662 23.53 11.69 -8.16
CA ILE A 662 22.64 11.30 -7.06
C ILE A 662 23.39 11.18 -5.73
N HIS A 663 24.68 10.78 -5.73
CA HIS A 663 25.45 10.61 -4.50
C HIS A 663 25.72 11.93 -3.77
N ASP A 664 25.73 13.05 -4.49
CA ASP A 664 25.88 14.38 -3.88
C ASP A 664 24.64 14.76 -3.06
N LEU A 665 23.48 14.13 -3.29
CA LEU A 665 22.27 14.35 -2.50
C LEU A 665 22.37 13.80 -1.07
N VAL A 666 23.33 12.90 -0.80
CA VAL A 666 23.50 12.27 0.51
C VAL A 666 23.91 13.32 1.55
N GLY A 667 23.08 13.47 2.58
CA GLY A 667 23.20 14.48 3.64
C GLY A 667 22.27 15.68 3.46
N HIS A 668 21.66 15.88 2.28
CA HIS A 668 20.71 16.96 2.09
C HIS A 668 19.35 16.68 2.73
N LEU A 669 18.70 17.75 3.18
CA LEU A 669 17.42 17.70 3.87
C LEU A 669 16.24 17.70 2.89
N ILE A 670 15.28 16.85 3.20
CA ILE A 670 13.99 16.75 2.52
C ILE A 670 12.85 16.97 3.51
N VAL A 671 11.69 17.27 2.98
CA VAL A 671 10.44 17.32 3.73
C VAL A 671 9.51 16.25 3.20
N GLY A 672 9.11 15.34 4.07
CA GLY A 672 8.03 14.40 3.81
C GLY A 672 6.69 15.01 4.22
N LEU A 673 5.73 15.01 3.31
CA LEU A 673 4.38 15.53 3.53
C LEU A 673 3.35 14.46 3.14
N ALA A 674 2.51 14.11 4.10
CA ALA A 674 1.41 13.20 3.87
C ALA A 674 0.23 13.88 3.15
N PRO A 675 -0.48 13.17 2.26
CA PRO A 675 -1.76 13.65 1.76
C PRO A 675 -2.71 13.94 2.93
N HIS A 676 -3.63 14.89 2.78
CA HIS A 676 -4.59 15.24 3.83
C HIS A 676 -3.98 15.72 5.17
N THR A 677 -2.69 16.05 5.22
CA THR A 677 -2.09 16.77 6.35
C THR A 677 -1.58 18.13 5.89
N SER A 678 -1.22 18.98 6.85
CA SER A 678 -0.64 20.30 6.60
C SER A 678 0.69 20.52 7.31
N VAL A 679 1.29 19.43 7.79
CA VAL A 679 2.53 19.44 8.57
C VAL A 679 3.55 18.59 7.83
N GLY A 680 4.63 19.22 7.35
CA GLY A 680 5.78 18.53 6.80
C GLY A 680 6.69 18.03 7.92
N VAL A 681 7.37 16.91 7.70
CA VAL A 681 8.37 16.38 8.63
C VAL A 681 9.72 16.38 7.93
N LEU A 682 10.72 16.97 8.58
CA LEU A 682 12.08 17.02 8.07
C LEU A 682 12.71 15.63 8.08
N GLY A 683 13.44 15.29 7.03
CA GLY A 683 14.25 14.08 6.95
C GLY A 683 15.57 14.36 6.22
N ARG A 684 16.53 13.46 6.34
CA ARG A 684 17.86 13.57 5.72
C ARG A 684 18.11 12.35 4.83
N ILE A 685 18.52 12.59 3.58
CA ILE A 685 18.82 11.50 2.64
C ILE A 685 20.13 10.84 3.07
N ILE A 686 20.11 9.52 3.31
CA ILE A 686 21.32 8.75 3.62
C ILE A 686 21.70 7.73 2.57
N GLY A 687 20.83 7.46 1.59
CA GLY A 687 21.10 6.53 0.51
C GLY A 687 19.89 6.27 -0.38
N PHE A 688 19.99 5.24 -1.23
CA PHE A 688 19.06 4.99 -2.32
C PHE A 688 18.62 3.53 -2.41
N THR A 689 17.44 3.29 -2.96
CA THR A 689 16.95 1.94 -3.31
C THR A 689 16.51 1.87 -4.77
N ASN A 690 16.69 0.70 -5.41
CA ASN A 690 16.18 0.41 -6.74
C ASN A 690 14.65 0.11 -6.75
N LEU A 691 14.05 -0.09 -5.58
CA LEU A 691 12.64 -0.34 -5.41
C LEU A 691 11.83 0.97 -5.49
N ASN A 692 10.53 0.88 -5.79
CA ASN A 692 9.65 2.04 -5.94
C ASN A 692 9.02 2.47 -4.60
N LEU A 693 9.85 2.67 -3.57
CA LEU A 693 9.40 2.91 -2.19
C LEU A 693 10.37 3.84 -1.44
N CYS A 694 9.87 4.48 -0.39
CA CYS A 694 10.62 5.31 0.53
C CYS A 694 10.81 4.55 1.84
N TYR A 695 12.03 4.06 2.07
CA TYR A 695 12.40 3.44 3.34
C TYR A 695 12.72 4.53 4.36
N ALA A 696 12.11 4.42 5.54
CA ALA A 696 12.39 5.32 6.65
C ALA A 696 12.02 4.67 7.98
N HIS A 697 12.51 5.25 9.08
CA HIS A 697 12.16 4.79 10.41
C HIS A 697 10.63 4.81 10.62
N PRO A 698 10.02 3.77 11.24
CA PRO A 698 8.58 3.73 11.49
C PRO A 698 8.03 4.96 12.22
N ILE A 699 8.82 5.53 13.13
CA ILE A 699 8.46 6.77 13.85
C ILE A 699 8.36 7.96 12.89
N TRP A 700 9.24 8.05 11.88
CA TRP A 700 9.18 9.13 10.89
C TRP A 700 7.96 9.01 9.97
N HIS A 701 7.58 7.79 9.58
CA HIS A 701 6.30 7.51 8.91
C HIS A 701 5.10 7.91 9.77
N SER A 702 5.08 7.48 11.03
CA SER A 702 4.00 7.82 11.95
C SER A 702 3.91 9.32 12.31
N ALA A 703 5.04 10.03 12.35
CA ALA A 703 5.07 11.49 12.57
C ALA A 703 4.31 12.25 11.47
N LYS A 704 4.31 11.73 10.24
CA LYS A 704 3.52 12.26 9.12
C LYS A 704 2.05 11.84 9.15
N ARG A 705 1.62 11.15 10.21
CA ARG A 705 0.29 10.55 10.39
C ARG A 705 -0.02 9.44 9.38
N ARG A 706 0.99 8.62 9.05
CA ARG A 706 0.93 7.58 8.03
C ARG A 706 1.46 6.24 8.53
N ASP A 707 0.88 5.19 7.95
CA ASP A 707 1.24 3.80 8.18
C ASP A 707 1.86 3.22 6.91
N CYS A 708 2.39 2.00 6.97
CA CYS A 708 2.91 1.30 5.79
C CYS A 708 1.86 0.31 5.22
N ASP A 709 0.62 0.76 5.10
CA ASP A 709 -0.51 -0.06 4.65
C ASP A 709 -0.78 0.07 3.14
N GLY A 710 0.11 0.74 2.40
CA GLY A 710 -0.06 1.14 1.00
C GLY A 710 -0.28 2.64 0.80
N ASP A 711 -0.11 3.42 1.88
CA ASP A 711 -0.05 4.86 1.84
C ASP A 711 1.18 5.40 1.08
N GLU A 712 1.02 6.59 0.53
CA GLU A 712 2.01 7.29 -0.30
C GLU A 712 2.24 8.68 0.26
N ASP A 713 3.50 9.10 0.34
CA ASP A 713 3.89 10.43 0.78
C ASP A 713 4.57 11.22 -0.32
N ALA A 714 4.42 12.55 -0.23
CA ALA A 714 5.12 13.49 -1.07
C ALA A 714 6.45 13.87 -0.43
N LEU A 715 7.54 13.68 -1.17
CA LEU A 715 8.88 14.14 -0.83
C LEU A 715 9.21 15.42 -1.59
N MET A 716 9.84 16.37 -0.90
CA MET A 716 10.28 17.67 -1.44
C MET A 716 11.68 17.98 -0.93
N LEU A 717 12.51 18.66 -1.73
CA LEU A 717 13.74 19.27 -1.21
C LEU A 717 13.38 20.43 -0.27
N ALA A 718 14.03 20.51 0.90
CA ALA A 718 13.66 21.49 1.91
C ALA A 718 13.75 22.95 1.40
N LEU A 719 14.80 23.30 0.65
CA LEU A 719 14.98 24.65 0.14
C LEU A 719 13.99 25.01 -0.99
N ASP A 720 13.59 24.04 -1.81
CA ASP A 720 12.52 24.24 -2.81
C ASP A 720 11.22 24.66 -2.12
N MET A 721 10.86 23.95 -1.04
CA MET A 721 9.70 24.29 -0.24
C MET A 721 9.80 25.73 0.30
N PHE A 722 10.92 26.10 0.93
CA PHE A 722 11.07 27.45 1.50
C PHE A 722 11.02 28.58 0.46
N LEU A 723 11.59 28.37 -0.74
CA LEU A 723 11.66 29.42 -1.77
C LEU A 723 10.38 29.53 -2.60
N ASN A 724 9.67 28.41 -2.81
CA ASN A 724 8.59 28.33 -3.79
C ASN A 724 7.19 28.21 -3.17
N PHE A 725 7.08 27.78 -1.91
CA PHE A 725 5.81 27.75 -1.21
C PHE A 725 5.29 29.16 -0.91
N SER A 726 3.98 29.37 -1.08
CA SER A 726 3.29 30.52 -0.50
C SER A 726 1.83 30.19 -0.18
N ARG A 727 1.36 30.66 0.99
CA ARG A 727 -0.07 30.56 1.36
C ARG A 727 -0.97 31.29 0.37
N GLU A 728 -0.47 32.34 -0.26
CA GLU A 728 -1.19 33.10 -1.28
C GLU A 728 -1.49 32.27 -2.53
N TYR A 729 -0.83 31.15 -2.79
CA TYR A 729 -1.13 30.28 -3.94
C TYR A 729 -2.23 29.25 -3.64
N LEU A 730 -2.54 29.02 -2.36
CA LEU A 730 -3.49 27.99 -1.96
C LEU A 730 -4.89 28.28 -2.49
N PRO A 731 -5.62 27.26 -2.99
CA PRO A 731 -7.00 27.44 -3.41
C PRO A 731 -7.90 27.92 -2.27
N ALA A 732 -8.76 28.91 -2.54
CA ALA A 732 -9.73 29.43 -1.57
C ALA A 732 -10.91 28.48 -1.29
N GLN A 733 -11.00 27.35 -2.00
CA GLN A 733 -12.07 26.38 -1.84
C GLN A 733 -11.86 25.52 -0.58
N ILE A 734 -12.96 24.99 -0.03
CA ILE A 734 -12.94 24.09 1.13
C ILE A 734 -11.99 22.91 0.85
N GLY A 735 -11.06 22.66 1.77
CA GLY A 735 -10.02 21.63 1.62
C GLY A 735 -8.82 22.04 0.76
N GLY A 736 -8.77 23.27 0.22
CA GLY A 736 -7.64 23.78 -0.55
C GLY A 736 -6.34 23.95 0.24
N ILE A 737 -6.46 24.03 1.57
CA ILE A 737 -5.34 24.16 2.52
C ILE A 737 -4.72 22.78 2.87
N MET A 738 -5.49 21.70 2.68
CA MET A 738 -5.01 20.35 2.94
C MET A 738 -3.92 19.99 1.93
N ASP A 739 -2.98 19.12 2.32
CA ASP A 739 -1.87 18.68 1.46
C ASP A 739 -0.93 19.85 1.11
N ALA A 740 -0.75 20.84 2.01
CA ALA A 740 0.20 21.94 1.89
C ALA A 740 1.07 22.07 3.15
N PRO A 741 2.39 22.30 3.05
CA PRO A 741 3.28 22.33 4.20
C PRO A 741 3.16 23.67 4.97
N LEU A 742 2.07 23.83 5.72
CA LEU A 742 1.82 25.04 6.52
C LEU A 742 2.69 25.13 7.78
N LEU A 743 3.02 23.96 8.33
CA LEU A 743 3.87 23.77 9.50
C LEU A 743 4.97 22.77 9.16
N LEU A 744 6.08 22.84 9.88
CA LEU A 744 7.22 21.95 9.74
C LEU A 744 7.61 21.39 11.11
N ILE A 745 7.79 20.08 11.20
CA ILE A 745 8.38 19.41 12.36
C ILE A 745 9.86 19.21 12.07
N PRO A 746 10.76 19.99 12.70
CA PRO A 746 12.20 19.85 12.49
C PRO A 746 12.80 18.65 13.23
N ILE A 747 12.26 18.33 14.41
CA ILE A 747 12.72 17.25 15.28
C ILE A 747 11.52 16.36 15.61
N VAL A 748 11.66 15.06 15.39
CA VAL A 748 10.58 14.10 15.66
C VAL A 748 10.69 13.59 17.09
N ASN A 749 9.65 13.83 17.89
CA ASN A 749 9.51 13.27 19.23
C ASN A 749 8.67 11.98 19.20
N PRO A 750 9.24 10.80 19.53
CA PRO A 750 8.52 9.53 19.59
C PRO A 750 7.27 9.55 20.49
N LYS A 751 7.22 10.42 21.50
CA LYS A 751 6.04 10.53 22.38
C LYS A 751 4.81 11.11 21.67
N GLU A 752 5.00 11.92 20.64
CA GLU A 752 3.93 12.69 19.98
C GLU A 752 3.38 12.03 18.71
N VAL A 753 4.01 10.94 18.25
CA VAL A 753 3.57 10.19 17.08
C VAL A 753 2.32 9.36 17.35
N GLN A 754 1.79 8.67 16.34
CA GLN A 754 0.57 7.88 16.51
C GLN A 754 0.85 6.62 17.33
N ARG A 755 -0.18 6.16 18.05
CA ARG A 755 -0.15 4.94 18.87
C ARG A 755 0.42 3.72 18.14
N GLN A 756 0.18 3.58 16.84
CA GLN A 756 0.66 2.42 16.10
C GLN A 756 2.19 2.28 16.10
N ALA A 757 2.93 3.39 16.12
CA ALA A 757 4.37 3.34 16.28
C ALA A 757 4.81 3.00 17.71
N HIS A 758 3.95 3.25 18.72
CA HIS A 758 4.17 2.84 20.11
C HIS A 758 3.96 1.34 20.30
N ASP A 759 3.01 0.76 19.57
CA ASP A 759 2.72 -0.69 19.56
C ASP A 759 3.77 -1.49 18.77
N LEU A 760 4.81 -0.87 18.20
CA LEU A 760 5.85 -1.55 17.43
C LEU A 760 6.77 -2.38 18.34
N ASP A 761 6.96 -3.65 18.03
CA ASP A 761 7.85 -4.56 18.75
C ASP A 761 9.31 -4.36 18.35
N VAL A 762 10.20 -4.24 19.35
CA VAL A 762 11.63 -3.89 19.18
C VAL A 762 12.57 -4.91 19.82
N GLY A 763 12.05 -6.04 20.30
CA GLY A 763 12.83 -7.13 20.88
C GLY A 763 13.59 -7.99 19.85
N LYS A 764 14.59 -8.75 20.32
CA LYS A 764 15.40 -9.66 19.48
C LYS A 764 14.67 -10.95 19.08
N GLY A 765 13.63 -11.33 19.81
CA GLY A 765 12.87 -12.57 19.59
C GLY A 765 11.65 -12.58 20.50
N TYR A 766 10.68 -13.44 20.19
CA TYR A 766 9.51 -13.63 21.06
C TYR A 766 9.77 -14.75 22.08
N PRO A 767 9.35 -14.57 23.34
CA PRO A 767 9.56 -15.57 24.38
C PRO A 767 8.64 -16.77 24.18
N LEU A 768 8.98 -17.90 24.82
CA LEU A 768 8.18 -19.13 24.70
C LEU A 768 6.71 -18.93 25.11
N GLU A 769 6.48 -18.19 26.20
CA GLU A 769 5.14 -17.88 26.72
C GLU A 769 4.26 -17.22 25.64
N PHE A 770 4.86 -16.43 24.75
CA PHE A 770 4.12 -15.82 23.64
C PHE A 770 3.53 -16.87 22.70
N TYR A 771 4.30 -17.89 22.31
CA TYR A 771 3.84 -18.93 21.41
C TYR A 771 2.79 -19.85 22.06
N GLU A 772 2.96 -20.17 23.34
CA GLU A 772 1.99 -20.96 24.11
C GLU A 772 0.65 -20.21 24.22
N LYS A 773 0.67 -18.92 24.55
CA LYS A 773 -0.54 -18.08 24.63
C LYS A 773 -1.17 -17.78 23.28
N ALA A 774 -0.38 -17.69 22.22
CA ALA A 774 -0.91 -17.58 20.86
C ALA A 774 -1.68 -18.84 20.44
N ALA A 775 -1.26 -20.03 20.89
CA ALA A 775 -1.99 -21.28 20.67
C ALA A 775 -3.34 -21.32 21.43
N GLU A 776 -3.42 -20.67 22.59
CA GLU A 776 -4.65 -20.49 23.39
C GLU A 776 -5.58 -19.38 22.84
N MET A 777 -5.18 -18.67 21.77
CA MET A 777 -5.90 -17.53 21.18
C MET A 777 -6.12 -16.35 22.16
N GLU A 778 -5.14 -16.09 23.02
CA GLU A 778 -5.18 -15.00 24.00
C GLU A 778 -5.32 -13.60 23.35
N GLU A 779 -5.90 -12.64 24.08
CA GLU A 779 -5.99 -11.25 23.64
C GLU A 779 -4.60 -10.59 23.56
N ALA A 780 -4.27 -9.97 22.42
CA ALA A 780 -2.96 -9.32 22.22
C ALA A 780 -2.63 -8.26 23.29
N LYS A 781 -3.64 -7.60 23.86
CA LYS A 781 -3.46 -6.59 24.92
C LYS A 781 -2.87 -7.17 26.21
N ARG A 782 -3.14 -8.43 26.55
CA ARG A 782 -2.57 -9.06 27.75
C ARG A 782 -1.09 -9.40 27.53
N MET A 783 -0.74 -9.74 26.29
CA MET A 783 0.63 -10.07 25.90
C MET A 783 1.54 -8.84 25.76
N SER A 784 0.99 -7.62 25.73
CA SER A 784 1.78 -6.41 25.54
C SER A 784 2.79 -6.18 26.66
N GLN A 785 2.58 -6.74 27.86
CA GLN A 785 3.50 -6.60 29.00
C GLN A 785 4.78 -7.45 28.85
N ILE A 786 4.72 -8.52 28.05
CA ILE A 786 5.79 -9.50 27.90
C ILE A 786 6.69 -9.13 26.72
N ILE A 787 6.12 -8.49 25.69
CA ILE A 787 6.85 -8.07 24.50
C ILE A 787 7.44 -6.67 24.71
N ASP A 788 8.70 -6.50 24.30
CA ASP A 788 9.36 -5.18 24.32
C ASP A 788 8.83 -4.31 23.17
N LEU A 789 8.12 -3.24 23.55
CA LEU A 789 7.44 -2.30 22.65
C LEU A 789 8.08 -0.91 22.76
N VAL A 790 7.97 -0.11 21.69
CA VAL A 790 8.39 1.30 21.71
C VAL A 790 7.71 2.06 22.87
N GLU A 791 6.45 1.75 23.19
CA GLU A 791 5.72 2.33 24.32
C GLU A 791 6.49 2.24 25.65
N HIS A 792 7.16 1.11 25.91
CA HIS A 792 7.90 0.88 27.16
C HIS A 792 9.19 1.69 27.26
N ARG A 793 9.69 2.19 26.12
CA ARG A 793 10.95 2.95 26.04
C ARG A 793 10.72 4.46 26.03
N LEU A 794 9.48 4.93 25.88
CA LEU A 794 9.15 6.35 25.83
C LEU A 794 9.59 7.08 27.10
N GLY A 795 10.22 8.25 26.93
CA GLY A 795 10.73 9.06 28.04
C GLY A 795 12.14 8.68 28.51
N THR A 796 12.74 7.64 27.92
CA THR A 796 14.16 7.27 28.13
C THR A 796 14.99 7.53 26.87
N GLU A 797 16.32 7.43 26.94
CA GLU A 797 17.20 7.54 25.76
C GLU A 797 16.95 6.40 24.74
N ALA A 798 16.52 5.23 25.23
CA ALA A 798 16.21 4.06 24.40
C ALA A 798 14.99 4.23 23.48
N GLN A 799 14.30 5.39 23.53
CA GLN A 799 13.26 5.72 22.55
C GLN A 799 13.84 6.02 21.16
N PHE A 800 15.12 6.41 21.07
CA PHE A 800 15.75 6.84 19.83
C PHE A 800 16.57 5.77 19.12
N GLU A 801 17.24 4.90 19.89
CA GLU A 801 18.19 3.89 19.40
C GLU A 801 18.10 2.60 20.27
N GLY A 802 18.80 1.54 19.88
CA GLY A 802 18.81 0.24 20.55
C GLY A 802 17.69 -0.70 20.09
N TYR A 803 17.13 -0.50 18.90
CA TYR A 803 16.03 -1.31 18.39
C TYR A 803 16.57 -2.64 17.86
N CYS A 804 15.79 -3.71 17.97
CA CYS A 804 16.11 -5.00 17.37
C CYS A 804 14.98 -5.46 16.44
N PHE A 805 15.17 -6.62 15.84
CA PHE A 805 14.20 -7.31 14.99
C PHE A 805 14.33 -8.82 15.23
N THR A 806 13.26 -9.58 15.01
CA THR A 806 13.21 -11.02 15.28
C THR A 806 13.72 -11.86 14.12
N THR A 807 13.49 -11.42 12.89
CA THR A 807 13.73 -12.22 11.68
C THR A 807 14.69 -11.48 10.75
N PRO A 808 15.85 -12.06 10.41
CA PRO A 808 16.82 -11.42 9.53
C PRO A 808 16.35 -11.37 8.07
N VAL A 809 17.01 -10.51 7.29
CA VAL A 809 16.85 -10.36 5.85
C VAL A 809 18.25 -10.21 5.26
N SER A 810 18.58 -10.95 4.22
CA SER A 810 19.91 -10.84 3.59
C SER A 810 20.08 -9.52 2.83
N ASP A 811 19.11 -9.16 1.99
CA ASP A 811 19.06 -7.92 1.21
C ASP A 811 17.63 -7.35 1.15
N ILE A 812 17.46 -6.11 1.62
CA ILE A 812 16.18 -5.40 1.59
C ILE A 812 15.69 -5.10 0.16
N ASN A 813 16.56 -5.17 -0.84
CA ASN A 813 16.28 -4.93 -2.25
C ASN A 813 16.03 -6.21 -3.08
N ALA A 814 16.04 -7.40 -2.47
CA ALA A 814 15.92 -8.69 -3.17
C ALA A 814 14.54 -8.96 -3.84
N ALA A 815 13.61 -8.01 -3.77
CA ALA A 815 12.26 -8.15 -4.33
C ALA A 815 12.17 -7.71 -5.80
N ASN A 816 11.06 -8.08 -6.44
CA ASN A 816 10.67 -7.49 -7.71
C ASN A 816 10.52 -5.96 -7.56
N PRO A 817 11.16 -5.12 -8.39
CA PRO A 817 11.10 -3.67 -8.27
C PRO A 817 9.78 -3.08 -8.77
N GLU A 818 9.11 -3.75 -9.73
CA GLU A 818 7.87 -3.27 -10.33
C GLU A 818 6.88 -4.41 -10.59
N THR A 819 5.61 -4.18 -10.24
CA THR A 819 4.54 -5.16 -10.43
C THR A 819 4.25 -5.45 -11.90
N ALA A 820 3.93 -6.72 -12.19
CA ALA A 820 3.40 -7.14 -13.48
C ALA A 820 2.14 -6.34 -13.88
N TYR A 821 1.33 -5.93 -12.90
CA TYR A 821 0.16 -5.07 -13.11
C TYR A 821 0.47 -3.78 -13.86
N LYS A 822 1.61 -3.14 -13.59
CA LYS A 822 2.04 -1.92 -14.30
C LYS A 822 2.66 -2.22 -15.65
N LYS A 823 3.37 -3.35 -15.77
CA LYS A 823 3.97 -3.81 -17.03
C LYS A 823 2.89 -4.11 -18.08
N PHE A 824 1.76 -4.69 -17.67
CA PHE A 824 0.62 -4.90 -18.56
C PHE A 824 -0.03 -3.58 -18.97
N ARG A 825 -0.09 -3.32 -20.29
CA ARG A 825 -0.69 -2.09 -20.84
C ARG A 825 -2.22 -2.15 -20.87
N THR A 826 -2.80 -3.28 -21.29
CA THR A 826 -4.24 -3.40 -21.45
C THR A 826 -4.91 -4.03 -20.23
N MET A 827 -6.20 -3.72 -20.03
CA MET A 827 -6.99 -4.34 -18.96
C MET A 827 -7.21 -5.85 -19.20
N ILE A 828 -7.34 -6.25 -20.46
CA ILE A 828 -7.55 -7.66 -20.85
C ILE A 828 -6.33 -8.51 -20.47
N ASP A 829 -5.11 -8.01 -20.71
CA ASP A 829 -3.89 -8.73 -20.32
C ASP A 829 -3.79 -8.90 -18.80
N LYS A 830 -4.16 -7.84 -18.06
CA LYS A 830 -4.21 -7.89 -16.58
C LYS A 830 -5.21 -8.92 -16.09
N LEU A 831 -6.38 -8.99 -16.72
CA LEU A 831 -7.42 -9.96 -16.40
C LEU A 831 -6.95 -11.39 -16.70
N ARG A 832 -6.35 -11.63 -17.87
CA ARG A 832 -5.79 -12.93 -18.23
C ARG A 832 -4.74 -13.36 -17.23
N GLY A 833 -3.77 -12.50 -16.91
CA GLY A 833 -2.76 -12.79 -15.90
C GLY A 833 -3.35 -13.10 -14.52
N GLN A 834 -4.38 -12.35 -14.09
CA GLN A 834 -5.10 -12.64 -12.84
C GLN A 834 -5.76 -14.02 -12.85
N LEU A 835 -6.40 -14.41 -13.96
CA LEU A 835 -7.14 -15.67 -14.07
C LEU A 835 -6.20 -16.88 -14.21
N THR A 836 -5.15 -16.77 -15.03
CA THR A 836 -4.10 -17.78 -15.15
C THR A 836 -3.42 -18.03 -13.81
N LEU A 837 -3.16 -16.97 -13.03
CA LEU A 837 -2.61 -17.13 -11.69
C LEU A 837 -3.59 -17.83 -10.74
N ALA A 838 -4.88 -17.50 -10.83
CA ALA A 838 -5.92 -18.14 -10.02
C ALA A 838 -6.11 -19.64 -10.35
N GLU A 839 -5.77 -20.08 -11.56
CA GLU A 839 -5.77 -21.50 -11.95
C GLU A 839 -4.57 -22.25 -11.37
N LYS A 840 -3.43 -21.58 -11.21
CA LYS A 840 -2.22 -22.18 -10.65
C LYS A 840 -2.26 -22.32 -9.13
N ILE A 841 -2.91 -21.41 -8.41
CA ILE A 841 -2.86 -21.41 -6.94
C ILE A 841 -3.91 -22.35 -6.35
N GLN A 842 -3.48 -23.35 -5.57
CA GLN A 842 -4.39 -24.30 -4.90
C GLN A 842 -5.36 -23.62 -3.93
N ALA A 843 -4.92 -22.57 -3.25
CA ALA A 843 -5.73 -21.80 -2.30
C ALA A 843 -6.81 -20.90 -2.96
N VAL A 844 -6.91 -20.90 -4.30
CA VAL A 844 -7.81 -20.03 -5.06
C VAL A 844 -8.66 -20.85 -6.04
N GLU A 845 -9.96 -20.64 -5.99
CA GLU A 845 -10.91 -21.20 -6.96
C GLU A 845 -11.16 -20.21 -8.11
N ALA A 846 -10.53 -20.46 -9.27
CA ALA A 846 -10.63 -19.59 -10.46
C ALA A 846 -12.08 -19.26 -10.87
N ARG A 847 -12.99 -20.24 -10.80
CA ARG A 847 -14.43 -20.05 -11.09
C ARG A 847 -15.08 -18.98 -10.21
N LYS A 848 -14.77 -18.97 -8.90
CA LYS A 848 -15.27 -17.95 -7.95
C LYS A 848 -14.66 -16.58 -8.24
N VAL A 849 -13.37 -16.52 -8.60
CA VAL A 849 -12.70 -15.26 -8.98
C VAL A 849 -13.35 -14.67 -10.23
N ALA A 850 -13.52 -15.48 -11.28
CA ALA A 850 -14.17 -15.11 -12.52
C ALA A 850 -15.59 -14.53 -12.29
N LEU A 851 -16.40 -15.22 -11.48
CA LEU A 851 -17.74 -14.77 -11.11
C LEU A 851 -17.72 -13.43 -10.37
N LYS A 852 -16.78 -13.24 -9.43
CA LYS A 852 -16.64 -11.98 -8.67
C LYS A 852 -16.23 -10.83 -9.57
N VAL A 853 -15.25 -11.03 -10.46
CA VAL A 853 -14.83 -9.98 -11.41
C VAL A 853 -15.98 -9.59 -12.35
N LEU A 854 -16.72 -10.58 -12.86
CA LEU A 854 -17.87 -10.35 -13.74
C LEU A 854 -18.95 -9.51 -13.04
N THR A 855 -19.30 -9.85 -11.80
CA THR A 855 -20.41 -9.20 -11.07
C THR A 855 -20.04 -7.85 -10.47
N THR A 856 -18.85 -7.72 -9.88
CA THR A 856 -18.44 -6.52 -9.15
C THR A 856 -17.80 -5.44 -10.02
N HIS A 857 -17.22 -5.83 -11.17
CA HIS A 857 -16.56 -4.89 -12.08
C HIS A 857 -17.27 -4.80 -13.44
N PHE A 858 -17.31 -5.87 -14.24
CA PHE A 858 -17.73 -5.77 -15.63
C PHE A 858 -19.22 -5.47 -15.80
N LEU A 859 -20.11 -6.24 -15.17
CA LEU A 859 -21.55 -6.03 -15.29
C LEU A 859 -21.96 -4.67 -14.74
N ARG A 860 -21.34 -4.20 -13.64
CA ARG A 860 -21.58 -2.87 -13.09
C ARG A 860 -21.14 -1.77 -14.05
N ASP A 861 -19.96 -1.90 -14.66
CA ASP A 861 -19.44 -0.89 -15.60
C ASP A 861 -20.24 -0.86 -16.91
N ILE A 862 -20.54 -2.02 -17.49
CA ILE A 862 -21.32 -2.13 -18.74
C ILE A 862 -22.73 -1.52 -18.55
N THR A 863 -23.47 -1.98 -17.53
CA THR A 863 -24.83 -1.48 -17.27
C THR A 863 -24.83 -0.02 -16.82
N GLY A 864 -23.83 0.38 -16.03
CA GLY A 864 -23.62 1.77 -15.61
C GLY A 864 -23.38 2.71 -16.80
N ASN A 865 -22.47 2.34 -17.70
CA ASN A 865 -22.16 3.11 -18.90
C ASN A 865 -23.33 3.14 -19.89
N LEU A 866 -24.09 2.05 -20.02
CA LEU A 866 -25.30 2.01 -20.84
C LEU A 866 -26.37 2.99 -20.32
N ARG A 867 -26.66 2.94 -19.02
CA ARG A 867 -27.59 3.88 -18.38
C ARG A 867 -27.09 5.33 -18.47
N ALA A 868 -25.79 5.55 -18.26
CA ALA A 868 -25.17 6.86 -18.37
C ALA A 868 -25.27 7.39 -19.81
N PHE A 869 -25.08 6.54 -20.81
CA PHE A 869 -25.20 6.90 -22.22
C PHE A 869 -26.62 7.37 -22.57
N ALA A 870 -27.65 6.69 -22.07
CA ALA A 870 -29.04 7.08 -22.30
C ALA A 870 -29.44 8.39 -21.59
N THR A 871 -28.80 8.73 -20.48
CA THR A 871 -29.14 9.89 -19.63
C THR A 871 -28.15 11.06 -19.73
N GLN A 872 -27.16 10.96 -20.61
CA GLN A 872 -26.04 11.89 -20.65
C GLN A 872 -26.41 13.31 -21.12
N GLY A 873 -25.56 14.26 -20.73
CA GLY A 873 -25.52 15.60 -21.32
C GLY A 873 -24.52 15.72 -22.47
N PHE A 874 -24.51 16.89 -23.10
CA PHE A 874 -23.62 17.26 -24.18
C PHE A 874 -22.60 18.28 -23.68
N ARG A 875 -21.36 18.18 -24.13
CA ARG A 875 -20.29 19.14 -23.78
C ARG A 875 -19.77 19.80 -25.05
N CYS A 876 -19.65 21.12 -25.02
CA CYS A 876 -18.94 21.84 -26.08
C CYS A 876 -17.44 21.56 -26.02
N LYS A 877 -16.82 21.18 -27.15
CA LYS A 877 -15.38 20.91 -27.23
C LYS A 877 -14.52 22.15 -26.98
N SER A 878 -15.02 23.33 -27.36
CA SER A 878 -14.25 24.59 -27.27
C SER A 878 -14.36 25.24 -25.88
N CYS A 879 -15.57 25.44 -25.36
CA CYS A 879 -15.78 26.16 -24.10
C CYS A 879 -16.06 25.27 -22.89
N ASN A 880 -16.19 23.94 -23.08
CA ASN A 880 -16.50 22.96 -22.04
C ASN A 880 -17.83 23.15 -21.29
N LYS A 881 -18.70 24.08 -21.73
CA LYS A 881 -20.06 24.18 -21.19
C LYS A 881 -20.82 22.88 -21.44
N ARG A 882 -21.53 22.43 -20.40
CA ARG A 882 -22.37 21.23 -20.42
C ARG A 882 -23.83 21.64 -20.62
N PHE A 883 -24.53 20.90 -21.45
CA PHE A 883 -25.94 21.07 -21.75
C PHE A 883 -26.64 19.76 -21.45
N ARG A 884 -27.75 19.80 -20.70
CA ARG A 884 -28.52 18.58 -20.40
C ARG A 884 -29.16 17.99 -21.67
N ARG A 885 -29.51 18.84 -22.64
CA ARG A 885 -30.09 18.46 -23.93
C ARG A 885 -29.30 19.11 -25.06
N PRO A 886 -29.27 18.50 -26.25
CA PRO A 886 -28.61 19.13 -27.39
C PRO A 886 -29.43 20.39 -27.79
N PRO A 887 -28.80 21.56 -27.91
CA PRO A 887 -29.40 22.72 -28.56
C PRO A 887 -29.85 22.35 -29.97
N LEU A 888 -31.04 22.80 -30.38
CA LEU A 888 -31.61 22.48 -31.70
C LEU A 888 -30.72 22.92 -32.87
N LYS A 889 -29.91 23.99 -32.68
CA LYS A 889 -28.93 24.45 -33.67
C LYS A 889 -27.73 23.51 -33.86
N GLY A 890 -27.59 22.44 -33.06
CA GLY A 890 -26.46 21.49 -33.13
C GLY A 890 -25.12 22.02 -32.60
N ASN A 891 -24.97 23.34 -32.49
CA ASN A 891 -23.76 24.02 -32.04
C ASN A 891 -23.95 24.67 -30.66
N CYS A 892 -22.82 24.95 -30.00
CA CYS A 892 -22.84 25.64 -28.71
C CYS A 892 -23.37 27.09 -28.86
N PRO A 893 -24.42 27.49 -28.13
CA PRO A 893 -25.02 28.83 -28.25
C PRO A 893 -24.08 29.97 -27.79
N PHE A 894 -23.03 29.67 -27.03
CA PHE A 894 -22.12 30.68 -26.49
C PHE A 894 -20.84 30.89 -27.31
N CYS A 895 -20.41 29.88 -28.06
CA CYS A 895 -19.11 29.94 -28.76
C CYS A 895 -19.12 29.32 -30.15
N GLY A 896 -20.27 28.87 -30.65
CA GLY A 896 -20.41 28.21 -31.96
C GLY A 896 -19.74 26.83 -32.06
N GLY A 897 -18.99 26.38 -31.05
CA GLY A 897 -18.24 25.13 -31.10
C GLY A 897 -19.11 23.87 -31.16
N GLN A 898 -18.54 22.80 -31.74
CA GLN A 898 -19.18 21.50 -31.87
C GLN A 898 -19.45 20.86 -30.50
N LEU A 899 -20.62 20.24 -30.38
CA LEU A 899 -21.01 19.48 -29.21
C LEU A 899 -20.54 18.03 -29.33
N SER A 900 -20.07 17.48 -28.21
CA SER A 900 -19.71 16.08 -28.06
C SER A 900 -20.58 15.44 -27.00
N LEU A 901 -20.91 14.17 -27.22
CA LEU A 901 -21.37 13.28 -26.16
C LEU A 901 -20.30 13.16 -25.07
N THR A 902 -20.72 12.95 -23.83
CA THR A 902 -19.82 12.73 -22.69
C THR A 902 -19.45 11.25 -22.52
N VAL A 903 -20.33 10.35 -22.96
CA VAL A 903 -20.16 8.89 -22.96
C VAL A 903 -20.34 8.41 -24.40
N HIS A 904 -19.38 7.65 -24.90
CA HIS A 904 -19.39 7.11 -26.26
C HIS A 904 -19.73 5.62 -26.26
N LYS A 905 -20.25 5.11 -27.39
CA LYS A 905 -20.58 3.68 -27.59
C LYS A 905 -19.44 2.74 -27.18
N GLY A 906 -18.21 3.06 -27.58
CA GLY A 906 -17.02 2.26 -27.26
C GLY A 906 -16.74 2.09 -25.75
N ASN A 907 -17.26 2.98 -24.89
CA ASN A 907 -17.13 2.81 -23.44
C ASN A 907 -18.00 1.65 -22.91
N ILE A 908 -19.14 1.38 -23.56
CA ILE A 908 -20.06 0.31 -23.17
C ILE A 908 -19.55 -1.03 -23.70
N GLU A 909 -19.09 -1.07 -24.96
CA GLU A 909 -18.61 -2.29 -25.63
C GLU A 909 -17.26 -2.80 -25.10
N LYS A 910 -16.50 -1.94 -24.41
CA LYS A 910 -15.12 -2.19 -23.94
C LYS A 910 -14.92 -3.56 -23.26
N TYR A 911 -15.86 -3.99 -22.42
CA TYR A 911 -15.74 -5.21 -21.62
C TYR A 911 -16.71 -6.33 -22.00
N LEU A 912 -17.55 -6.10 -23.01
CA LEU A 912 -18.61 -7.01 -23.42
C LEU A 912 -18.03 -8.36 -23.88
N ASN A 913 -17.06 -8.33 -24.80
CA ASN A 913 -16.41 -9.54 -25.31
C ASN A 913 -15.64 -10.29 -24.22
N ALA A 914 -14.97 -9.57 -23.32
CA ALA A 914 -14.25 -10.17 -22.21
C ALA A 914 -15.19 -10.86 -21.21
N ALA A 915 -16.36 -10.26 -20.95
CA ALA A 915 -17.39 -10.84 -20.09
C ALA A 915 -17.92 -12.17 -20.67
N GLU A 916 -18.18 -12.23 -21.98
CA GLU A 916 -18.62 -13.48 -22.63
C GLU A 916 -17.57 -14.58 -22.60
N GLN A 917 -16.31 -14.24 -22.88
CA GLN A 917 -15.20 -15.20 -22.81
C GLN A 917 -15.09 -15.80 -21.41
N ILE A 918 -15.22 -14.98 -20.36
CA ILE A 918 -15.20 -15.46 -18.97
C ILE A 918 -16.37 -16.41 -18.69
N ILE A 919 -17.59 -16.05 -19.11
CA ILE A 919 -18.78 -16.87 -18.88
C ILE A 919 -18.62 -18.25 -19.53
N LYS A 920 -18.12 -18.30 -20.77
CA LYS A 920 -17.88 -19.54 -21.51
C LYS A 920 -16.73 -20.35 -20.90
N ALA A 921 -15.58 -19.73 -20.64
CA ALA A 921 -14.38 -20.41 -20.16
C ALA A 921 -14.56 -21.08 -18.78
N TYR A 922 -15.28 -20.44 -17.85
CA TYR A 922 -15.47 -20.94 -16.49
C TYR A 922 -16.85 -21.56 -16.24
N ASN A 923 -17.63 -21.80 -17.29
CA ASN A 923 -18.99 -22.35 -17.22
C ASN A 923 -19.83 -21.69 -16.11
N LEU A 924 -19.97 -20.36 -16.18
CA LEU A 924 -20.70 -19.57 -15.20
C LEU A 924 -22.23 -19.75 -15.36
N PRO A 925 -23.04 -19.44 -14.32
CA PRO A 925 -24.50 -19.63 -14.38
C PRO A 925 -25.15 -18.97 -15.61
N LYS A 926 -26.10 -19.69 -16.24
CA LYS A 926 -26.81 -19.26 -17.47
C LYS A 926 -27.43 -17.87 -17.37
N TYR A 927 -27.85 -17.46 -16.16
CA TYR A 927 -28.36 -16.12 -15.88
C TYR A 927 -27.42 -15.01 -16.38
N TYR A 928 -26.09 -15.15 -16.19
CA TYR A 928 -25.14 -14.13 -16.62
C TYR A 928 -24.95 -14.11 -18.14
N ALA A 929 -25.01 -15.27 -18.79
CA ALA A 929 -24.98 -15.37 -20.25
C ALA A 929 -26.19 -14.64 -20.87
N GLN A 930 -27.39 -14.92 -20.36
CA GLN A 930 -28.62 -14.25 -20.78
C GLN A 930 -28.54 -12.75 -20.56
N ARG A 931 -28.02 -12.30 -19.42
CA ARG A 931 -27.89 -10.87 -19.11
C ARG A 931 -26.96 -10.13 -20.07
N ILE A 932 -25.83 -10.74 -20.46
CA ILE A 932 -24.93 -10.15 -21.46
C ILE A 932 -25.57 -10.14 -22.85
N SER A 933 -26.32 -11.20 -23.21
CA SER A 933 -27.09 -11.24 -24.46
C SER A 933 -28.12 -10.11 -24.53
N LEU A 934 -28.89 -9.90 -23.47
CA LEU A 934 -29.87 -8.80 -23.41
C LEU A 934 -29.22 -7.42 -23.59
N VAL A 935 -28.05 -7.20 -22.98
CA VAL A 935 -27.30 -5.95 -23.16
C VAL A 935 -26.82 -5.79 -24.60
N LYS A 936 -26.42 -6.88 -25.27
CA LYS A 936 -26.08 -6.85 -26.70
C LYS A 936 -27.28 -6.46 -27.55
N ASP A 937 -28.43 -7.08 -27.32
CA ASP A 937 -29.66 -6.80 -28.06
C ASP A 937 -30.10 -5.35 -27.86
N GLU A 938 -29.96 -4.81 -26.64
CA GLU A 938 -30.23 -3.41 -26.32
C GLU A 938 -29.26 -2.46 -27.03
N LEU A 939 -27.96 -2.79 -27.09
CA LEU A 939 -26.96 -2.00 -27.84
C LEU A 939 -27.26 -2.00 -29.34
N VAL A 940 -27.59 -3.17 -29.90
CA VAL A 940 -27.97 -3.31 -31.30
C VAL A 940 -29.19 -2.44 -31.59
N SER A 941 -30.26 -2.54 -30.79
CA SER A 941 -31.47 -1.72 -30.92
C SER A 941 -31.20 -0.21 -30.81
N LEU A 942 -30.38 0.22 -29.84
CA LEU A 942 -30.08 1.64 -29.62
C LEU A 942 -29.24 2.28 -30.74
N PHE A 943 -28.40 1.49 -31.43
CA PHE A 943 -27.41 2.02 -32.38
C PHE A 943 -27.66 1.66 -33.84
N GLU A 944 -28.40 0.59 -34.16
CA GLU A 944 -28.62 0.15 -35.54
C GLU A 944 -29.56 1.06 -36.35
N GLY A 945 -30.23 2.04 -35.73
CA GLY A 945 -31.15 2.94 -36.43
C GLY A 945 -30.55 3.91 -37.47
N LYS A 946 -29.22 3.97 -37.71
CA LYS A 946 -28.60 5.01 -38.57
C LYS A 946 -27.38 4.65 -39.44
N LYS A 947 -26.95 3.38 -39.60
CA LYS A 947 -25.84 3.05 -40.54
C LYS A 947 -26.08 1.76 -41.33
N SER A 948 -25.74 1.79 -42.61
CA SER A 948 -25.66 0.63 -43.51
C SER A 948 -24.72 -0.43 -42.91
N ARG A 949 -25.20 -1.68 -42.79
CA ARG A 949 -24.39 -2.82 -42.37
C ARG A 949 -23.22 -2.98 -43.34
N GLN A 950 -21.99 -2.87 -42.83
CA GLN A 950 -20.82 -3.40 -43.52
C GLN A 950 -20.79 -4.90 -43.23
N VAL A 951 -21.29 -5.68 -44.19
CA VAL A 951 -21.37 -7.14 -44.10
C VAL A 951 -19.95 -7.71 -44.28
N THR A 952 -19.55 -8.65 -43.42
CA THR A 952 -18.26 -9.32 -43.58
C THR A 952 -18.39 -10.44 -44.61
N LEU A 953 -17.34 -10.72 -45.39
CA LEU A 953 -17.37 -11.79 -46.41
C LEU A 953 -17.73 -13.17 -45.81
N THR A 954 -17.44 -13.39 -44.53
CA THR A 954 -17.82 -14.57 -43.76
C THR A 954 -19.30 -14.68 -43.43
N ASP A 955 -20.09 -13.61 -43.56
CA ASP A 955 -21.54 -13.67 -43.38
C ASP A 955 -22.25 -14.18 -44.66
N PHE A 956 -21.51 -14.32 -45.77
CA PHE A 956 -21.99 -14.87 -47.05
C PHE A 956 -21.47 -16.28 -47.34
N ALA A 957 -20.67 -16.87 -46.44
CA ALA A 957 -20.16 -18.24 -46.53
C ALA A 957 -20.87 -19.11 -45.48
#